data_AF-A0A1V8M6U7-F1
#
_entry.id   AF-A0A1V8M6U7-F1
#
_cell.length_a   1.000
_cell.length_b   1.000
_cell.length_c   1.000
_cell.angle_alpha   90.00
_cell.angle_beta   90.00
_cell.angle_gamma   90.00
#
_symmetry.space_group_name_H-M   'P 1'
#
loop_
_entity.id
_entity.type
_entity.pdbx_description
1 polymer ?
#
loop_
_entity_poly.entity_id
_entity_poly.type
_entity_poly.pdbx_seq_one_letter_code
_entity_poly.pdbx_strand_id
1 'polypeptide(L)'
;MIDPEIIREKVDEDETPILEFKRQWYWDNETPKEEMSGKWGEFIKDIISLSNGYLNFVGKDRYLIVGYCESESKIFEVNTHNIKILKDLRYFKKQLVQKLEKYTSPSLVTIDVELVELDSSSLLVFKIPSPCHVTELQSELKTKTRTLDQGAVLVRKGQDSDSIKLATITEIEELMDEFSRFKKEKQFTTSDSKKEDEKERSIEKTVQLYIDQNTSFSLDVGYPIKLNNWTENIVFELFRMSETFGVVREFLYLHESASQGKTLGYLKHNHLVSGFESLIVLTERPKLKDTEKRKTNIKKIFNTEHVFFIDEFGYEFLYKDCLLDYVKYNLPVYVDSLIDGDETENKPALEELKKWYLHEAAPLLVIKGYGGVGKTTLVKQFLDYIYDCSNNSGILFIDSNEIIDDLARLTNSNKKIDDIYDFYQVQIVKEDSSYRKFSKDLLKLSVDNGSLIIVLDGIDEVIAKLGSKFDVASFVESISNSYSSDLKKAKIIITCRDHFWDSLGNNIKIPEIILKPFNKGLAVEFFNQAFQNETSAVDKAMQLADKFATEQTSNGEKDSIYIPYVLDMIVYLINQKSEILSNTSLCKSNLLSEKLQNDFIIASVCEREIKKLDSLELDDQIKILMNISISKGEGLSLYDVKSVLNSVTRVSVDDQLIEKLKGHPLLVCSDNKLSFRYDFFNFYFKTVYVAHYLRMQDISYLDQITIEIIGSYIKYGNGFTEILCDRADFNDDLILFCIETIEELQNRCHAERNESNYSYQCAISSVFVFLLCAQQASDTNHSDVESRTKLMDKIFENTQEVRGLCLINIFGDNKNKLTFDFRKKVLVDCFFEQFEYFWDCPIDLETKFIDSTFKALEPRKGLTPTFYEGTFSKCCNTVGISDILNKRTVEIDGEAERVKDSLIKFFRLFYKRGNFYPKKQEQVRSKVFTAKLLPLLLKHKVVKDYIDPHKPTFKQYVITSEYFPVIKYLEQKSACIELERLVEILTKH
;
A
#
# COMPACT_ATOMS: atom_id res chain seq x y z
N MET A 1 48.07 -1.22 8.89
CA MET A 1 49.45 -1.72 8.90
C MET A 1 49.41 -3.20 8.70
N ILE A 2 49.90 -3.65 7.55
CA ILE A 2 50.08 -5.04 7.18
C ILE A 2 51.36 -5.51 7.88
N ASP A 3 51.27 -6.59 8.65
CA ASP A 3 52.39 -7.13 9.41
C ASP A 3 53.43 -7.77 8.45
N PRO A 4 54.70 -7.33 8.45
CA PRO A 4 55.75 -7.92 7.64
C PRO A 4 55.97 -9.42 7.88
N GLU A 5 55.70 -9.94 9.09
CA GLU A 5 55.83 -11.37 9.38
C GLU A 5 54.78 -12.21 8.64
N ILE A 6 53.53 -11.71 8.55
CA ILE A 6 52.46 -12.35 7.76
C ILE A 6 52.84 -12.40 6.28
N ILE A 7 53.50 -11.36 5.77
CA ILE A 7 53.94 -11.33 4.37
C ILE A 7 55.10 -12.30 4.12
N ARG A 8 56.00 -12.48 5.08
CA ARG A 8 57.04 -13.51 5.00
C ARG A 8 56.43 -14.90 4.91
N GLU A 9 55.46 -15.21 5.76
CA GLU A 9 54.74 -16.49 5.71
C GLU A 9 54.00 -16.68 4.37
N LYS A 10 53.38 -15.62 3.84
CA LYS A 10 52.67 -15.68 2.56
C LYS A 10 53.59 -15.92 1.37
N VAL A 11 54.80 -15.36 1.38
CA VAL A 11 55.79 -15.54 0.30
C VAL A 11 56.32 -16.99 0.24
N ASP A 12 56.24 -17.73 1.34
CA ASP A 12 56.59 -19.15 1.43
C ASP A 12 55.43 -20.08 1.01
N GLU A 13 54.23 -19.55 0.73
CA GLU A 13 53.07 -20.28 0.23
C GLU A 13 53.00 -20.26 -1.31
N ASP A 14 52.47 -21.34 -1.92
CA ASP A 14 52.13 -21.36 -3.35
C ASP A 14 50.90 -20.47 -3.65
N GLU A 15 50.74 -20.01 -4.90
CA GLU A 15 49.55 -19.27 -5.30
C GLU A 15 48.25 -20.05 -5.07
N THR A 16 47.25 -19.37 -4.51
CA THR A 16 45.95 -19.96 -4.19
C THR A 16 44.80 -19.09 -4.72
N PRO A 17 43.53 -19.53 -4.61
CA PRO A 17 42.38 -18.66 -4.86
C PRO A 17 42.38 -17.32 -4.10
N ILE A 18 43.17 -17.19 -3.04
CA ILE A 18 43.24 -16.01 -2.18
C ILE A 18 44.64 -15.38 -2.12
N LEU A 19 45.61 -15.89 -2.87
CA LEU A 19 46.99 -15.40 -2.89
C LEU A 19 47.49 -15.35 -4.33
N GLU A 20 47.89 -14.16 -4.79
CA GLU A 20 48.45 -13.91 -6.12
C GLU A 20 49.81 -13.21 -6.01
N PHE A 21 50.76 -13.66 -6.82
CA PHE A 21 52.04 -12.99 -6.97
C PHE A 21 52.16 -12.35 -8.35
N LYS A 22 52.67 -11.11 -8.37
CA LYS A 22 53.13 -10.48 -9.61
C LYS A 22 54.58 -10.11 -9.46
N ARG A 23 55.41 -10.60 -10.39
CA ARG A 23 56.83 -10.21 -10.44
C ARG A 23 57.02 -8.70 -10.54
N GLN A 24 56.19 -8.03 -11.33
CA GLN A 24 56.32 -6.60 -11.61
C GLN A 24 54.95 -5.91 -11.66
N TRP A 25 54.96 -4.60 -11.46
CA TRP A 25 53.77 -3.77 -11.57
C TRP A 25 53.25 -3.67 -13.02
N TYR A 26 51.98 -3.34 -13.19
CA TYR A 26 51.26 -3.47 -14.46
C TYR A 26 51.65 -2.42 -15.55
N TRP A 27 52.09 -1.23 -15.15
CA TRP A 27 52.45 -0.12 -16.06
C TRP A 27 53.42 0.86 -15.41
N ASP A 28 54.10 1.70 -16.18
CA ASP A 28 55.02 2.73 -15.69
C ASP A 28 54.66 4.12 -16.24
N ASN A 29 55.50 5.13 -15.96
CA ASN A 29 55.31 6.49 -16.47
C ASN A 29 55.47 6.62 -17.99
N GLU A 30 56.06 5.62 -18.66
CA GLU A 30 56.31 5.62 -20.11
C GLU A 30 55.19 4.91 -20.90
N THR A 31 54.27 4.25 -20.20
CA THR A 31 53.15 3.52 -20.79
C THR A 31 52.21 4.46 -21.59
N PRO A 32 51.93 4.18 -22.88
CA PRO A 32 51.06 5.02 -23.72
C PRO A 32 49.64 5.16 -23.16
N LYS A 33 49.04 6.35 -23.29
CA LYS A 33 47.67 6.62 -22.81
C LYS A 33 46.61 5.68 -23.41
N GLU A 34 46.84 5.21 -24.63
CA GLU A 34 45.92 4.30 -25.35
C GLU A 34 45.90 2.90 -24.72
N GLU A 35 47.00 2.47 -24.10
CA GLU A 35 47.11 1.16 -23.43
C GLU A 35 46.63 1.20 -21.96
N MET A 36 46.58 2.40 -21.35
CA MET A 36 46.24 2.57 -19.94
C MET A 36 44.87 1.99 -19.56
N SER A 37 43.89 2.06 -20.46
CA SER A 37 42.56 1.48 -20.22
C SER A 37 42.62 -0.04 -20.05
N GLY A 38 43.33 -0.74 -20.94
CA GLY A 38 43.51 -2.19 -20.85
C GLY A 38 44.37 -2.63 -19.67
N LYS A 39 45.37 -1.82 -19.29
CA LYS A 39 46.20 -2.04 -18.09
C LYS A 39 45.42 -1.91 -16.79
N TRP A 40 44.56 -0.89 -16.69
CA TRP A 40 43.63 -0.76 -15.57
C TRP A 40 42.61 -1.90 -15.54
N GLY A 41 42.08 -2.30 -16.70
CA GLY A 41 41.15 -3.42 -16.79
C GLY A 41 41.75 -4.74 -16.31
N GLU A 42 43.02 -5.00 -16.65
CA GLU A 42 43.74 -6.19 -16.19
C GLU A 42 43.95 -6.19 -14.67
N PHE A 43 44.37 -5.07 -14.11
CA PHE A 43 44.54 -4.94 -12.66
C PHE A 43 43.21 -5.07 -11.90
N ILE A 44 42.14 -4.44 -12.38
CA ILE A 44 40.80 -4.52 -11.77
C ILE A 44 40.26 -5.95 -11.84
N LYS A 45 40.47 -6.66 -12.95
CA LYS A 45 40.12 -8.07 -13.09
C LYS A 45 40.76 -8.93 -12.00
N ASP A 46 42.07 -8.73 -11.76
CA ASP A 46 42.80 -9.51 -10.76
C ASP A 46 42.25 -9.23 -9.34
N ILE A 47 41.94 -7.98 -9.01
CA ILE A 47 41.33 -7.60 -7.72
C ILE A 47 39.92 -8.21 -7.54
N ILE A 48 39.04 -8.14 -8.55
CA ILE A 48 37.66 -8.68 -8.46
C ILE A 48 37.68 -10.21 -8.35
N SER A 49 38.55 -10.86 -9.11
CA SER A 49 38.67 -12.33 -9.04
C SER A 49 39.19 -12.80 -7.68
N LEU A 50 40.14 -12.08 -7.08
CA LEU A 50 40.62 -12.34 -5.73
C LEU A 50 39.54 -12.04 -4.69
N SER A 51 38.75 -10.97 -4.84
CA SER A 51 37.69 -10.63 -3.87
C SER A 51 36.62 -11.73 -3.78
N ASN A 52 36.27 -12.35 -4.90
CA ASN A 52 35.38 -13.52 -4.88
C ASN A 52 36.13 -14.78 -4.43
N GLY A 53 37.39 -14.96 -4.84
CA GLY A 53 38.15 -16.18 -4.61
C GLY A 53 37.54 -17.38 -5.34
N TYR A 54 37.49 -18.52 -4.66
CA TYR A 54 36.81 -19.74 -5.13
C TYR A 54 36.18 -20.48 -3.95
N LEU A 55 35.39 -21.50 -4.25
CA LEU A 55 34.64 -22.29 -3.28
C LEU A 55 35.53 -22.78 -2.13
N ASN A 56 35.02 -22.71 -0.90
CA ASN A 56 35.68 -23.03 0.37
C ASN A 56 36.77 -22.03 0.84
N PHE A 57 36.89 -20.87 0.19
CA PHE A 57 37.82 -19.80 0.62
C PHE A 57 37.11 -18.54 1.11
N VAL A 58 35.77 -18.54 1.15
CA VAL A 58 34.99 -17.46 1.75
C VAL A 58 35.35 -17.32 3.24
N GLY A 59 35.54 -16.07 3.68
CA GLY A 59 35.89 -15.73 5.06
C GLY A 59 37.38 -15.56 5.35
N LYS A 60 38.26 -15.83 4.38
CA LYS A 60 39.72 -15.67 4.53
C LYS A 60 40.22 -14.35 3.93
N ASP A 61 41.23 -13.72 4.52
CA ASP A 61 41.87 -12.54 3.92
C ASP A 61 42.60 -12.93 2.62
N ARG A 62 42.51 -12.09 1.59
CA ARG A 62 43.19 -12.29 0.31
C ARG A 62 44.35 -11.32 0.13
N TYR A 63 45.36 -11.76 -0.60
CA TYR A 63 46.60 -11.02 -0.82
C TYR A 63 46.98 -10.99 -2.29
N LEU A 64 47.27 -9.80 -2.81
CA LEU A 64 48.01 -9.63 -4.06
C LEU A 64 49.35 -8.99 -3.71
N ILE A 65 50.44 -9.72 -3.96
CA ILE A 65 51.81 -9.31 -3.62
C ILE A 65 52.57 -9.04 -4.91
N VAL A 66 52.98 -7.79 -5.09
CA VAL A 66 53.76 -7.35 -6.24
C VAL A 66 55.23 -7.18 -5.84
N GLY A 67 56.13 -7.70 -6.65
CA GLY A 67 57.57 -7.76 -6.37
C GLY A 67 58.06 -9.15 -5.95
N TYR A 68 57.27 -10.21 -6.14
CA TYR A 68 57.72 -11.59 -5.91
C TYR A 68 57.41 -12.46 -7.12
N CYS A 69 58.32 -13.38 -7.45
CA CYS A 69 58.17 -14.34 -8.53
C CYS A 69 58.24 -15.75 -7.96
N GLU A 70 57.10 -16.43 -7.87
CA GLU A 70 56.96 -17.79 -7.34
C GLU A 70 57.89 -18.78 -8.05
N SER A 71 57.91 -18.77 -9.39
CA SER A 71 58.73 -19.68 -10.21
C SER A 71 60.24 -19.49 -10.06
N GLU A 72 60.68 -18.30 -9.63
CA GLU A 72 62.09 -18.01 -9.37
C GLU A 72 62.42 -17.99 -7.86
N SER A 73 61.40 -18.10 -6.99
CA SER A 73 61.44 -17.89 -5.54
C SER A 73 62.30 -16.67 -5.14
N LYS A 74 62.09 -15.55 -5.82
CA LYS A 74 62.90 -14.32 -5.68
C LYS A 74 62.05 -13.07 -5.53
N ILE A 75 62.54 -12.17 -4.67
CA ILE A 75 62.01 -10.83 -4.47
C ILE A 75 62.65 -9.87 -5.48
N PHE A 76 61.81 -9.01 -6.06
CA PHE A 76 62.13 -7.96 -7.00
C PHE A 76 61.65 -6.62 -6.41
N GLU A 77 62.57 -5.68 -6.25
CA GLU A 77 62.27 -4.36 -5.70
C GLU A 77 61.22 -3.62 -6.54
N VAL A 78 60.10 -3.22 -5.92
CA VAL A 78 59.10 -2.37 -6.56
C VAL A 78 59.56 -0.92 -6.52
N ASN A 79 60.24 -0.48 -7.59
CA ASN A 79 60.73 0.89 -7.67
C ASN A 79 59.61 1.91 -7.99
N THR A 80 59.18 2.67 -6.98
CA THR A 80 58.15 3.72 -7.10
C THR A 80 58.61 4.99 -7.81
N HIS A 81 59.92 5.15 -8.11
CA HIS A 81 60.44 6.37 -8.75
C HIS A 81 59.90 6.53 -10.18
N ASN A 82 59.75 5.43 -10.91
CA ASN A 82 59.28 5.39 -12.30
C ASN A 82 57.78 5.15 -12.44
N ILE A 83 57.03 5.15 -11.33
CA ILE A 83 55.57 4.94 -11.29
C ILE A 83 54.94 6.03 -10.41
N LYS A 84 54.62 7.19 -11.01
CA LYS A 84 54.14 8.39 -10.29
C LYS A 84 52.93 8.11 -9.41
N ILE A 85 52.04 7.21 -9.83
CA ILE A 85 50.79 6.93 -9.11
C ILE A 85 51.03 6.20 -7.78
N LEU A 86 52.11 5.42 -7.66
CA LEU A 86 52.43 4.67 -6.43
C LEU A 86 53.24 5.47 -5.41
N LYS A 87 53.64 6.72 -5.73
CA LYS A 87 54.33 7.60 -4.77
C LYS A 87 53.43 8.06 -3.63
N ASP A 88 52.12 8.17 -3.88
CA ASP A 88 51.11 8.46 -2.88
C ASP A 88 50.08 7.33 -2.85
N LEU A 89 50.32 6.36 -1.97
CA LEU A 89 49.45 5.19 -1.82
C LEU A 89 48.05 5.56 -1.33
N ARG A 90 47.88 6.67 -0.58
CA ARG A 90 46.56 7.12 -0.12
C ARG A 90 45.74 7.64 -1.31
N TYR A 91 46.36 8.45 -2.16
CA TYR A 91 45.73 8.93 -3.39
C TYR A 91 45.45 7.79 -4.37
N PHE A 92 46.38 6.84 -4.52
CA PHE A 92 46.17 5.66 -5.35
C PHE A 92 45.03 4.78 -4.85
N LYS A 93 44.95 4.50 -3.55
CA LYS A 93 43.84 3.76 -2.93
C LYS A 93 42.50 4.44 -3.23
N LYS A 94 42.42 5.77 -3.10
CA LYS A 94 41.20 6.53 -3.45
C LYS A 94 40.82 6.36 -4.92
N GLN A 95 41.78 6.41 -5.85
CA GLN A 95 41.49 6.20 -7.27
C GLN A 95 41.08 4.75 -7.59
N LEU A 96 41.69 3.77 -6.93
CA LEU A 96 41.34 2.36 -7.08
C LEU A 96 39.90 2.11 -6.64
N VAL A 97 39.52 2.62 -5.45
CA VAL A 97 38.15 2.49 -4.93
C VAL A 97 37.13 3.14 -5.87
N GLN A 98 37.38 4.37 -6.34
CA GLN A 98 36.50 5.04 -7.31
C GLN A 98 36.31 4.24 -8.61
N LYS A 99 37.35 3.53 -9.05
CA LYS A 99 37.24 2.65 -10.23
C LYS A 99 36.47 1.38 -9.89
N LEU A 100 36.72 0.75 -8.75
CA LEU A 100 35.98 -0.44 -8.32
C LEU A 100 34.49 -0.15 -8.15
N GLU A 101 34.10 0.99 -7.57
CA GLU A 101 32.70 1.44 -7.47
C GLU A 101 32.02 1.54 -8.84
N LYS A 102 32.75 1.94 -9.89
CA LYS A 102 32.23 2.00 -11.26
C LYS A 102 32.00 0.62 -11.88
N TYR A 103 32.81 -0.37 -11.50
CA TYR A 103 32.82 -1.68 -12.15
C TYR A 103 32.16 -2.80 -11.33
N THR A 104 31.89 -2.63 -10.03
CA THR A 104 31.47 -3.73 -9.13
C THR A 104 30.13 -3.48 -8.44
N SER A 105 29.32 -4.53 -8.35
CA SER A 105 28.05 -4.61 -7.60
C SER A 105 28.08 -5.86 -6.71
N PRO A 106 27.85 -5.78 -5.39
CA PRO A 106 28.00 -4.59 -4.54
C PRO A 106 29.40 -3.97 -4.66
N SER A 107 29.54 -2.68 -4.35
CA SER A 107 30.82 -1.97 -4.51
C SER A 107 31.91 -2.52 -3.59
N LEU A 108 33.07 -2.86 -4.19
CA LEU A 108 34.23 -3.34 -3.44
C LEU A 108 35.07 -2.18 -2.91
N VAL A 109 34.81 -1.76 -1.66
CA VAL A 109 35.40 -0.54 -1.06
C VAL A 109 36.56 -0.83 -0.08
N THR A 110 36.65 -2.06 0.44
CA THR A 110 37.58 -2.41 1.52
C THR A 110 38.83 -3.10 0.97
N ILE A 111 39.89 -2.32 0.71
CA ILE A 111 41.20 -2.81 0.27
C ILE A 111 42.30 -2.01 0.97
N ASP A 112 43.28 -2.68 1.56
CA ASP A 112 44.47 -2.05 2.12
C ASP A 112 45.66 -2.20 1.18
N VAL A 113 46.44 -1.12 1.05
CA VAL A 113 47.59 -1.05 0.13
C VAL A 113 48.76 -0.46 0.88
N GLU A 114 49.83 -1.24 1.03
CA GLU A 114 51.04 -0.82 1.75
C GLU A 114 52.30 -1.31 1.04
N LEU A 115 53.41 -0.58 1.22
CA LEU A 115 54.75 -1.05 0.87
C LEU A 115 55.34 -1.73 2.10
N VAL A 116 55.71 -2.99 1.96
CA VAL A 116 56.29 -3.81 3.03
C VAL A 116 57.74 -4.10 2.68
N GLU A 117 58.65 -3.79 3.60
CA GLU A 117 60.08 -4.04 3.41
C GLU A 117 60.44 -5.45 3.91
N LEU A 118 61.00 -6.28 3.02
CA LEU A 118 61.41 -7.64 3.30
C LEU A 118 62.77 -7.89 2.65
N ASP A 119 63.75 -8.33 3.46
CA ASP A 119 65.15 -8.58 3.04
C ASP A 119 65.79 -7.42 2.26
N SER A 120 65.60 -6.18 2.74
CA SER A 120 66.10 -4.92 2.13
C SER A 120 65.49 -4.59 0.76
N SER A 121 64.38 -5.24 0.37
CA SER A 121 63.62 -4.96 -0.84
C SER A 121 62.18 -4.59 -0.49
N SER A 122 61.60 -3.63 -1.21
CA SER A 122 60.21 -3.19 -0.99
C SER A 122 59.23 -3.97 -1.89
N LEU A 123 58.25 -4.62 -1.27
CA LEU A 123 57.11 -5.29 -1.90
C LEU A 123 55.87 -4.41 -1.81
N LEU A 124 55.04 -4.39 -2.86
CA LEU A 124 53.74 -3.72 -2.82
C LEU A 124 52.64 -4.75 -2.55
N VAL A 125 51.96 -4.60 -1.41
CA VAL A 125 50.98 -5.57 -0.93
C VAL A 125 49.58 -4.97 -0.93
N PHE A 126 48.65 -5.71 -1.53
CA PHE A 126 47.22 -5.46 -1.44
C PHE A 126 46.59 -6.52 -0.53
N LYS A 127 46.00 -6.09 0.58
CA LYS A 127 45.19 -6.94 1.44
C LYS A 127 43.71 -6.66 1.17
N ILE A 128 42.98 -7.69 0.79
CA ILE A 128 41.53 -7.62 0.51
C ILE A 128 40.82 -8.50 1.54
N PRO A 129 40.20 -7.90 2.58
CA PRO A 129 39.37 -8.65 3.51
C PRO A 129 38.23 -9.36 2.79
N SER A 130 37.79 -10.50 3.31
CA SER A 130 36.68 -11.23 2.67
C SER A 130 35.41 -10.38 2.61
N PRO A 131 34.83 -10.14 1.42
CA PRO A 131 33.54 -9.49 1.34
C PRO A 131 32.46 -10.37 1.97
N CYS A 132 31.28 -9.80 2.22
CA CYS A 132 30.11 -10.53 2.73
C CYS A 132 29.14 -10.94 1.61
N HIS A 133 29.51 -10.67 0.35
CA HIS A 133 28.68 -10.84 -0.83
C HIS A 133 29.58 -11.24 -2.01
N VAL A 134 28.99 -11.97 -2.96
CA VAL A 134 29.61 -12.17 -4.28
C VAL A 134 29.65 -10.82 -5.01
N THR A 135 30.79 -10.52 -5.62
CA THR A 135 31.02 -9.31 -6.41
C THR A 135 30.82 -9.62 -7.90
N GLU A 136 29.86 -8.96 -8.54
CA GLU A 136 29.58 -9.04 -9.98
C GLU A 136 29.99 -7.74 -10.69
N LEU A 137 30.18 -7.80 -12.01
CA LEU A 137 30.46 -6.62 -12.83
C LEU A 137 29.19 -5.78 -13.03
N GLN A 138 29.19 -4.53 -12.58
CA GLN A 138 28.10 -3.58 -12.81
C GLN A 138 28.18 -2.91 -14.20
N SER A 139 29.36 -2.88 -14.81
CA SER A 139 29.57 -2.34 -16.16
C SER A 139 30.62 -3.17 -16.92
N GLU A 140 30.60 -3.06 -18.25
CA GLU A 140 31.52 -3.77 -19.14
C GLU A 140 32.99 -3.46 -18.79
N LEU A 141 33.79 -4.50 -18.56
CA LEU A 141 35.21 -4.39 -18.21
C LEU A 141 36.09 -4.85 -19.39
N LYS A 142 36.78 -3.89 -20.01
CA LYS A 142 37.75 -4.14 -21.08
C LYS A 142 39.13 -4.42 -20.49
N THR A 143 39.60 -5.66 -20.63
CA THR A 143 40.94 -6.10 -20.19
C THR A 143 41.93 -6.07 -21.36
N LYS A 144 43.20 -6.46 -21.11
CA LYS A 144 44.20 -6.56 -22.20
C LYS A 144 43.83 -7.63 -23.24
N THR A 145 43.17 -8.72 -22.83
CA THR A 145 42.96 -9.91 -23.65
C THR A 145 41.51 -10.15 -24.05
N ARG A 146 40.53 -9.66 -23.28
CA ARG A 146 39.09 -9.85 -23.54
C ARG A 146 38.22 -8.74 -22.95
N THR A 147 36.97 -8.68 -23.38
CA THR A 147 35.95 -7.85 -22.75
C THR A 147 35.00 -8.72 -21.95
N LEU A 148 34.62 -8.26 -20.76
CA LEU A 148 33.75 -8.98 -19.83
C LEU A 148 32.45 -8.19 -19.67
N ASP A 149 31.32 -8.87 -19.88
CA ASP A 149 29.99 -8.27 -19.89
C ASP A 149 29.50 -7.91 -18.47
N GLN A 150 28.52 -7.01 -18.40
CA GLN A 150 27.80 -6.70 -17.17
C GLN A 150 27.08 -7.96 -16.63
N GLY A 151 27.10 -8.13 -15.30
CA GLY A 151 26.56 -9.28 -14.57
C GLY A 151 27.54 -10.46 -14.45
N ALA A 152 28.74 -10.37 -15.03
CA ALA A 152 29.74 -11.42 -14.92
C ALA A 152 30.34 -11.51 -13.50
N VAL A 153 30.40 -12.74 -12.97
CA VAL A 153 31.10 -13.08 -11.71
C VAL A 153 32.45 -13.72 -12.05
N LEU A 154 33.54 -13.09 -11.61
CA LEU A 154 34.90 -13.59 -11.82
C LEU A 154 35.35 -14.39 -10.60
N VAL A 155 35.89 -15.59 -10.82
CA VAL A 155 36.42 -16.48 -9.78
C VAL A 155 37.82 -16.98 -10.13
N ARG A 156 38.58 -17.37 -9.10
CA ARG A 156 39.99 -17.77 -9.25
C ARG A 156 40.24 -19.17 -8.67
N LYS A 157 40.44 -20.20 -9.50
CA LYS A 157 40.64 -21.58 -8.99
C LYS A 157 42.03 -21.90 -8.43
N GLY A 158 43.04 -21.07 -8.68
CA GLY A 158 44.44 -21.32 -8.29
C GLY A 158 45.23 -22.14 -9.32
N GLN A 159 46.57 -22.01 -9.21
CA GLN A 159 47.67 -22.48 -10.07
C GLN A 159 47.53 -22.16 -11.58
N ASP A 160 48.42 -21.26 -12.04
CA ASP A 160 48.53 -20.57 -13.33
C ASP A 160 47.71 -19.28 -13.49
N SER A 161 48.35 -18.25 -14.07
CA SER A 161 47.82 -16.90 -14.30
C SER A 161 46.60 -16.82 -15.23
N ASP A 162 46.22 -17.94 -15.86
CA ASP A 162 44.98 -18.12 -16.65
C ASP A 162 43.83 -18.74 -15.83
N SER A 163 43.98 -18.87 -14.51
CA SER A 163 42.98 -19.45 -13.60
C SER A 163 41.79 -18.53 -13.27
N ILE A 164 41.77 -17.29 -13.78
CA ILE A 164 40.64 -16.37 -13.65
C ILE A 164 39.62 -16.63 -14.77
N LYS A 165 38.45 -17.12 -14.38
CA LYS A 165 37.35 -17.42 -15.31
C LYS A 165 36.02 -16.84 -14.81
N LEU A 166 35.03 -16.89 -15.70
CA LEU A 166 33.64 -16.65 -15.34
C LEU A 166 33.14 -17.85 -14.51
N ALA A 167 32.47 -17.55 -13.40
CA ALA A 167 31.77 -18.54 -12.61
C ALA A 167 30.59 -19.11 -13.41
N THR A 168 30.41 -20.42 -13.32
CA THR A 168 29.19 -21.08 -13.81
C THR A 168 28.01 -20.77 -12.88
N ILE A 169 26.77 -20.94 -13.34
CA ILE A 169 25.56 -20.71 -12.53
C ILE A 169 25.64 -21.49 -11.20
N THR A 170 26.07 -22.75 -11.25
CA THR A 170 26.23 -23.59 -10.05
C THR A 170 27.31 -23.06 -9.10
N GLU A 171 28.46 -22.61 -9.63
CA GLU A 171 29.52 -21.99 -8.81
C GLU A 171 29.05 -20.66 -8.18
N ILE A 172 28.18 -19.90 -8.86
CA ILE A 172 27.58 -18.68 -8.32
C ILE A 172 26.64 -19.01 -7.16
N GLU A 173 25.74 -19.99 -7.33
CA GLU A 173 24.81 -20.43 -6.28
C GLU A 173 25.56 -20.92 -5.03
N GLU A 174 26.58 -21.77 -5.21
CA GLU A 174 27.40 -22.28 -4.11
C GLU A 174 28.20 -21.18 -3.40
N LEU A 175 28.75 -20.22 -4.16
CA LEU A 175 29.41 -19.04 -3.57
C LEU A 175 28.42 -18.16 -2.80
N MET A 176 27.24 -17.90 -3.36
CA MET A 176 26.19 -17.13 -2.68
C MET A 176 25.79 -17.78 -1.35
N ASP A 177 25.71 -19.11 -1.31
CA ASP A 177 25.48 -19.88 -0.10
C ASP A 177 26.62 -19.75 0.91
N GLU A 178 27.88 -19.89 0.50
CA GLU A 178 29.05 -19.73 1.36
C GLU A 178 29.15 -18.31 1.93
N PHE A 179 28.98 -17.27 1.10
CA PHE A 179 28.94 -15.88 1.54
C PHE A 179 27.77 -15.61 2.49
N SER A 180 26.62 -16.25 2.27
CA SER A 180 25.47 -16.16 3.19
C SER A 180 25.74 -16.81 4.53
N ARG A 181 26.41 -17.98 4.56
CA ARG A 181 26.84 -18.63 5.82
C ARG A 181 27.88 -17.82 6.55
N PHE A 182 28.92 -17.34 5.85
CA PHE A 182 29.94 -16.46 6.43
C PHE A 182 29.32 -15.17 6.98
N LYS A 183 28.34 -14.59 6.29
CA LYS A 183 27.57 -13.43 6.76
C LYS A 183 26.80 -13.76 8.04
N LYS A 184 26.21 -14.94 8.16
CA LYS A 184 25.53 -15.42 9.38
C LYS A 184 26.53 -15.69 10.52
N GLU A 185 27.69 -16.28 10.25
CA GLU A 185 28.73 -16.55 11.27
C GLU A 185 29.35 -15.27 11.82
N LYS A 186 29.58 -14.27 10.95
CA LYS A 186 30.01 -12.91 11.35
C LYS A 186 28.91 -12.18 12.14
N GLN A 187 27.64 -12.55 11.95
CA GLN A 187 26.49 -12.07 12.74
C GLN A 187 26.37 -12.80 14.09
N PHE A 188 26.56 -14.13 14.16
CA PHE A 188 26.50 -14.91 15.41
C PHE A 188 27.68 -14.60 16.35
N THR A 189 28.88 -14.35 15.80
CA THR A 189 30.03 -13.86 16.59
C THR A 189 29.85 -12.42 17.07
N THR A 190 28.87 -11.68 16.54
CA THR A 190 28.50 -10.35 17.02
C THR A 190 27.24 -10.34 17.91
N SER A 191 26.45 -11.42 17.94
CA SER A 191 25.20 -11.47 18.71
C SER A 191 25.15 -12.48 19.87
N ASP A 192 25.96 -13.54 19.93
CA ASP A 192 25.94 -14.49 21.06
C ASP A 192 27.30 -15.12 21.35
N SER A 193 28.27 -14.30 21.75
CA SER A 193 29.36 -14.63 22.68
C SER A 193 30.38 -13.49 22.76
N LYS A 194 29.94 -12.23 22.75
CA LYS A 194 30.79 -11.19 23.33
C LYS A 194 30.69 -11.34 24.84
N LYS A 195 31.71 -11.96 25.44
CA LYS A 195 32.30 -11.34 26.64
C LYS A 195 32.33 -9.86 26.33
N GLU A 196 31.71 -9.03 27.18
CA GLU A 196 31.84 -7.58 27.08
C GLU A 196 33.29 -7.28 26.71
N ASP A 197 33.54 -6.86 25.46
CA ASP A 197 34.85 -6.34 25.10
C ASP A 197 35.07 -5.22 26.12
N GLU A 198 36.11 -5.35 26.95
CA GLU A 198 36.60 -4.32 27.87
C GLU A 198 36.92 -3.08 27.04
N LYS A 199 35.89 -2.26 26.78
CA LYS A 199 35.94 -1.13 25.87
C LYS A 199 36.54 0.05 26.60
N GLU A 200 37.61 0.61 26.04
CA GLU A 200 38.14 1.91 26.46
C GLU A 200 37.07 2.98 26.27
N ARG A 201 36.55 3.52 27.39
CA ARG A 201 35.67 4.69 27.45
C ARG A 201 36.51 5.89 27.88
N SER A 202 36.16 7.08 27.42
CA SER A 202 36.92 8.30 27.71
C SER A 202 36.01 9.48 28.05
N ILE A 203 36.48 10.39 28.92
CA ILE A 203 35.83 11.68 29.18
C ILE A 203 36.47 12.84 28.41
N GLU A 204 37.41 12.56 27.52
CA GLU A 204 38.21 13.56 26.81
C GLU A 204 37.36 14.65 26.14
N LYS A 205 36.29 14.26 25.44
CA LYS A 205 35.34 15.21 24.82
C LYS A 205 34.61 16.07 25.85
N THR A 206 34.24 15.49 27.00
CA THR A 206 33.56 16.22 28.09
C THR A 206 34.49 17.29 28.67
N VAL A 207 35.76 16.93 28.90
CA VAL A 207 36.77 17.84 29.43
C VAL A 207 37.13 18.92 28.40
N GLN A 208 37.30 18.57 27.14
CA GLN A 208 37.58 19.52 26.07
C GLN A 208 36.46 20.55 25.93
N LEU A 209 35.19 20.10 25.91
CA LEU A 209 34.05 21.02 25.85
C LEU A 209 33.93 21.90 27.10
N TYR A 210 34.31 21.40 28.27
CA TYR A 210 34.40 22.21 29.48
C TYR A 210 35.47 23.32 29.34
N ILE A 211 36.64 23.00 28.76
CA ILE A 211 37.69 24.00 28.45
C ILE A 211 37.19 25.02 27.43
N ASP A 212 36.54 24.57 26.35
CA ASP A 212 36.04 25.46 25.29
C ASP A 212 35.00 26.47 25.83
N GLN A 213 34.20 26.07 26.82
CA GLN A 213 33.26 26.98 27.49
C GLN A 213 33.95 27.91 28.50
N ASN A 214 35.06 27.47 29.08
CA ASN A 214 35.82 28.20 30.10
C ASN A 214 37.22 28.52 29.55
N THR A 215 37.27 29.46 28.60
CA THR A 215 38.47 29.82 27.81
C THR A 215 39.70 30.27 28.61
N SER A 216 39.56 30.43 29.93
CA SER A 216 40.65 30.70 30.86
C SER A 216 41.52 29.46 31.16
N PHE A 217 41.02 28.25 30.93
CA PHE A 217 41.73 27.01 31.20
C PHE A 217 42.50 26.49 29.98
N SER A 218 43.65 25.86 30.24
CA SER A 218 44.41 25.10 29.26
C SER A 218 44.87 23.76 29.85
N LEU A 219 44.99 22.72 29.02
CA LEU A 219 45.43 21.40 29.47
C LEU A 219 46.93 21.42 29.81
N ASP A 220 47.29 20.90 30.97
CA ASP A 220 48.68 20.86 31.43
C ASP A 220 49.51 19.86 30.61
N VAL A 221 50.78 20.19 30.37
CA VAL A 221 51.73 19.32 29.64
C VAL A 221 51.90 17.99 30.38
N GLY A 222 51.70 16.87 29.68
CA GLY A 222 51.79 15.52 30.24
C GLY A 222 50.45 14.91 30.69
N TYR A 223 49.33 15.62 30.47
CA TYR A 223 47.97 15.12 30.67
C TYR A 223 47.22 15.00 29.33
N PRO A 224 46.21 14.11 29.20
CA PRO A 224 45.71 13.20 30.22
C PRO A 224 46.64 12.02 30.51
N ILE A 225 46.63 11.57 31.76
CA ILE A 225 47.25 10.32 32.17
C ILE A 225 46.19 9.23 32.10
N LYS A 226 46.34 8.29 31.16
CA LYS A 226 45.43 7.15 30.97
C LYS A 226 46.09 5.87 31.49
N LEU A 227 45.39 5.09 32.30
CA LEU A 227 45.84 3.77 32.76
C LEU A 227 44.71 2.76 32.62
N ASN A 228 44.95 1.71 31.83
CA ASN A 228 43.99 0.63 31.57
C ASN A 228 44.54 -0.72 32.09
N ASN A 229 44.62 -0.88 33.41
CA ASN A 229 45.04 -2.13 34.03
C ASN A 229 43.83 -2.96 34.48
N TRP A 230 43.29 -3.74 33.55
CA TRP A 230 42.10 -4.58 33.76
C TRP A 230 42.34 -5.73 34.74
N THR A 231 43.55 -6.30 34.79
CA THR A 231 43.86 -7.43 35.70
C THR A 231 43.88 -7.00 37.16
N GLU A 232 44.32 -5.78 37.45
CA GLU A 232 44.29 -5.23 38.82
C GLU A 232 43.01 -4.44 39.12
N ASN A 233 42.12 -4.25 38.14
CA ASN A 233 40.96 -3.35 38.18
C ASN A 233 41.36 -1.89 38.47
N ILE A 234 42.43 -1.38 37.85
CA ILE A 234 42.84 0.03 37.94
C ILE A 234 42.69 0.63 36.55
N VAL A 235 41.52 1.22 36.30
CA VAL A 235 41.15 1.81 35.00
C VAL A 235 40.68 3.25 35.22
N PHE A 236 41.46 4.23 34.78
CA PHE A 236 41.14 5.65 34.97
C PHE A 236 41.77 6.55 33.89
N GLU A 237 41.19 7.75 33.73
CA GLU A 237 41.82 8.87 33.04
C GLU A 237 41.89 10.07 33.97
N LEU A 238 43.07 10.68 34.08
CA LEU A 238 43.28 11.89 34.88
C LEU A 238 43.63 13.05 33.96
N PHE A 239 42.86 14.12 34.03
CA PHE A 239 43.09 15.37 33.33
C PHE A 239 43.43 16.45 34.34
N ARG A 240 44.35 17.34 33.96
CA ARG A 240 44.74 18.50 34.75
C ARG A 240 44.77 19.71 33.84
N MET A 241 44.14 20.78 34.30
CA MET A 241 44.08 22.04 33.59
C MET A 241 44.38 23.20 34.54
N SER A 242 45.05 24.21 34.03
CA SER A 242 45.43 25.39 34.79
C SER A 242 45.00 26.68 34.08
N GLU A 243 44.63 27.69 34.87
CA GLU A 243 44.51 29.07 34.40
C GLU A 243 45.85 29.80 34.52
N THR A 244 46.07 30.78 33.64
CA THR A 244 47.28 31.61 33.60
C THR A 244 47.59 32.31 34.94
N PHE A 245 46.59 32.50 35.82
CA PHE A 245 46.72 33.16 37.12
C PHE A 245 46.27 32.31 38.34
N GLY A 246 46.27 30.98 38.23
CA GLY A 246 46.54 30.13 39.41
C GLY A 246 45.50 29.10 39.85
N VAL A 247 44.31 29.00 39.24
CA VAL A 247 43.36 27.92 39.59
C VAL A 247 43.71 26.66 38.79
N VAL A 248 44.05 25.57 39.48
CA VAL A 248 44.23 24.25 38.88
C VAL A 248 42.96 23.43 39.11
N ARG A 249 42.43 22.81 38.05
CA ARG A 249 41.34 21.83 38.15
C ARG A 249 41.82 20.47 37.67
N GLU A 250 41.45 19.44 38.42
CA GLU A 250 41.78 18.04 38.12
C GLU A 250 40.47 17.26 37.94
N PHE A 251 40.36 16.53 36.83
CA PHE A 251 39.24 15.63 36.53
C PHE A 251 39.73 14.20 36.53
N LEU A 252 39.13 13.35 37.35
CA LEU A 252 39.39 11.91 37.38
C LEU A 252 38.18 11.17 36.84
N TYR A 253 38.34 10.51 35.71
CA TYR A 253 37.40 9.49 35.26
C TYR A 253 37.70 8.15 35.93
N LEU A 254 36.69 7.57 36.57
CA LEU A 254 36.73 6.23 37.12
C LEU A 254 35.78 5.32 36.34
N HIS A 255 36.36 4.38 35.59
CA HIS A 255 35.59 3.37 34.87
C HIS A 255 34.76 2.50 35.83
N GLU A 256 33.63 1.98 35.36
CA GLU A 256 32.68 1.27 36.22
C GLU A 256 33.27 0.04 36.92
N SER A 257 34.20 -0.64 36.24
CA SER A 257 34.93 -1.82 36.73
C SER A 257 36.12 -1.49 37.65
N ALA A 258 36.49 -0.22 37.78
CA ALA A 258 37.67 0.18 38.54
C ALA A 258 37.46 0.01 40.06
N SER A 259 38.46 -0.55 40.74
CA SER A 259 38.53 -0.64 42.19
C SER A 259 38.95 0.69 42.81
N GLN A 260 37.97 1.40 43.36
CA GLN A 260 38.12 2.74 43.96
C GLN A 260 39.32 2.82 44.94
N GLY A 261 39.49 1.82 45.81
CA GLY A 261 40.58 1.81 46.79
C GLY A 261 41.96 1.57 46.17
N LYS A 262 42.07 0.68 45.18
CA LYS A 262 43.34 0.42 44.48
C LYS A 262 43.74 1.62 43.61
N THR A 263 42.79 2.22 42.90
CA THR A 263 43.02 3.43 42.11
C THR A 263 43.47 4.59 42.99
N LEU A 264 42.84 4.80 44.16
CA LEU A 264 43.30 5.80 45.12
C LEU A 264 44.75 5.53 45.60
N GLY A 265 45.07 4.27 45.91
CA GLY A 265 46.42 3.86 46.29
C GLY A 265 47.46 4.16 45.21
N TYR A 266 47.12 3.88 43.94
CA TYR A 266 47.96 4.18 42.79
C TYR A 266 48.19 5.69 42.60
N LEU A 267 47.13 6.50 42.68
CA LEU A 267 47.22 7.96 42.54
C LEU A 267 48.09 8.59 43.65
N LYS A 268 47.98 8.09 44.89
CA LYS A 268 48.80 8.54 46.02
C LYS A 268 50.26 8.12 45.88
N HIS A 269 50.51 6.87 45.49
CA HIS A 269 51.87 6.34 45.35
C HIS A 269 52.68 7.08 44.27
N ASN A 270 52.02 7.42 43.15
CA ASN A 270 52.65 8.10 42.02
C ASN A 270 52.56 9.64 42.09
N HIS A 271 52.01 10.21 43.17
CA HIS A 271 51.86 11.66 43.37
C HIS A 271 51.18 12.40 42.20
N LEU A 272 50.13 11.80 41.62
CA LEU A 272 49.51 12.29 40.38
C LEU A 272 48.48 13.41 40.59
N VAL A 273 48.00 13.62 41.82
CA VAL A 273 46.93 14.57 42.17
C VAL A 273 47.46 15.59 43.17
N SER A 274 47.24 16.87 42.91
CA SER A 274 47.77 17.98 43.73
C SER A 274 47.04 18.11 45.06
N GLY A 275 45.74 17.79 45.07
CA GLY A 275 44.89 17.83 46.26
C GLY A 275 43.55 17.13 45.99
N PHE A 276 43.17 16.22 46.89
CA PHE A 276 41.97 15.40 46.70
C PHE A 276 40.66 16.15 46.96
N GLU A 277 40.66 17.22 47.77
CA GLU A 277 39.44 17.97 48.12
C GLU A 277 38.82 18.71 46.92
N SER A 278 39.65 19.15 45.96
CA SER A 278 39.22 19.86 44.74
C SER A 278 39.08 18.95 43.52
N LEU A 279 39.27 17.64 43.68
CA LEU A 279 39.24 16.67 42.58
C LEU A 279 37.79 16.45 42.12
N ILE A 280 37.53 16.67 40.83
CA ILE A 280 36.23 16.34 40.23
C ILE A 280 36.29 14.91 39.73
N VAL A 281 35.46 14.03 40.29
CA VAL A 281 35.42 12.63 39.92
C VAL A 281 34.19 12.37 39.05
N LEU A 282 34.42 11.89 37.84
CA LEU A 282 33.39 11.47 36.90
C LEU A 282 33.35 9.94 36.82
N THR A 283 32.16 9.36 36.84
CA THR A 283 31.97 7.90 36.67
C THR A 283 30.68 7.62 35.91
N GLU A 284 30.52 6.41 35.39
CA GLU A 284 29.29 6.01 34.73
C GLU A 284 28.16 5.76 35.73
N ARG A 285 26.92 6.02 35.28
CA ARG A 285 25.72 5.72 36.04
C ARG A 285 25.51 4.20 36.10
N PRO A 286 25.50 3.58 37.31
CA PRO A 286 25.33 2.13 37.43
C PRO A 286 23.88 1.71 37.17
N LYS A 287 23.69 0.47 36.69
CA LYS A 287 22.36 -0.15 36.47
C LYS A 287 21.61 -0.52 37.78
N LEU A 288 22.24 -0.38 38.94
CA LEU A 288 21.70 -0.79 40.25
C LEU A 288 20.76 0.26 40.84
N LYS A 289 19.76 -0.20 41.62
CA LYS A 289 18.72 0.60 42.29
C LYS A 289 19.20 1.73 43.22
N ASP A 290 20.49 1.82 43.55
CA ASP A 290 21.00 2.75 44.56
C ASP A 290 22.21 3.55 44.05
N THR A 291 21.96 4.41 43.05
CA THR A 291 22.94 5.28 42.41
C THR A 291 23.61 6.25 43.40
N GLU A 292 22.88 6.71 44.41
CA GLU A 292 23.36 7.67 45.41
C GLU A 292 24.35 7.04 46.42
N LYS A 293 24.21 5.75 46.73
CA LYS A 293 25.24 5.03 47.51
C LYS A 293 26.58 5.00 46.79
N ARG A 294 26.61 4.85 45.46
CA ARG A 294 27.87 4.84 44.68
C ARG A 294 28.58 6.19 44.80
N LYS A 295 27.86 7.30 44.59
CA LYS A 295 28.41 8.65 44.80
C LYS A 295 28.93 8.83 46.21
N THR A 296 28.13 8.46 47.22
CA THR A 296 28.51 8.58 48.64
C THR A 296 29.80 7.81 48.97
N ASN A 297 29.98 6.62 48.40
CA ASN A 297 31.18 5.82 48.61
C ASN A 297 32.42 6.44 47.95
N ILE A 298 32.29 6.93 46.71
CA ILE A 298 33.38 7.60 46.01
C ILE A 298 33.77 8.89 46.75
N LYS A 299 32.78 9.69 47.18
CA LYS A 299 33.00 10.90 47.99
C LYS A 299 33.82 10.60 49.25
N LYS A 300 33.46 9.54 49.97
CA LYS A 300 34.18 9.10 51.18
C LYS A 300 35.60 8.61 50.90
N ILE A 301 35.80 7.83 49.83
CA ILE A 301 37.10 7.22 49.52
C ILE A 301 38.10 8.26 49.00
N PHE A 302 37.64 9.12 48.07
CA PHE A 302 38.49 10.15 47.46
C PHE A 302 38.50 11.46 48.26
N ASN A 303 37.71 11.59 49.32
CA ASN A 303 37.62 12.79 50.16
C ASN A 303 37.32 14.08 49.34
N THR A 304 36.36 13.99 48.43
CA THR A 304 35.88 15.09 47.58
C THR A 304 34.36 15.13 47.61
N GLU A 305 33.78 16.33 47.56
CA GLU A 305 32.33 16.52 47.39
C GLU A 305 31.91 16.53 45.91
N HIS A 306 32.86 16.67 44.99
CA HIS A 306 32.64 16.84 43.55
C HIS A 306 32.63 15.50 42.81
N VAL A 307 31.59 14.69 43.05
CA VAL A 307 31.40 13.40 42.37
C VAL A 307 30.12 13.45 41.54
N PHE A 308 30.26 13.29 40.22
CA PHE A 308 29.15 13.34 39.28
C PHE A 308 29.12 12.10 38.39
N PHE A 309 27.92 11.73 37.93
CA PHE A 309 27.84 10.89 36.74
C PHE A 309 28.17 11.71 35.50
N ILE A 310 28.74 11.08 34.47
CA ILE A 310 29.13 11.80 33.23
C ILE A 310 27.90 12.47 32.57
N ASP A 311 26.74 11.80 32.59
CA ASP A 311 25.49 12.34 32.06
C ASP A 311 25.03 13.59 32.84
N GLU A 312 25.03 13.52 34.17
CA GLU A 312 24.69 14.61 35.08
C GLU A 312 25.65 15.80 34.97
N PHE A 313 26.96 15.55 34.87
CA PHE A 313 27.95 16.61 34.69
C PHE A 313 27.76 17.33 33.36
N GLY A 314 27.57 16.57 32.28
CA GLY A 314 27.30 17.14 30.96
C GLY A 314 26.03 18.00 30.97
N TYR A 315 24.96 17.50 31.56
CA TYR A 315 23.72 18.25 31.72
C TYR A 315 23.97 19.55 32.50
N GLU A 316 24.35 19.48 33.78
CA GLU A 316 24.42 20.65 34.66
C GLU A 316 25.44 21.71 34.24
N PHE A 317 26.57 21.32 33.64
CA PHE A 317 27.69 22.24 33.40
C PHE A 317 27.96 22.56 31.93
N LEU A 318 27.44 21.79 30.96
CA LEU A 318 27.77 21.99 29.54
C LEU A 318 26.57 22.38 28.67
N TYR A 319 25.40 21.76 28.85
CA TYR A 319 24.32 21.93 27.87
C TYR A 319 22.90 22.08 28.44
N LYS A 320 22.72 22.21 29.75
CA LYS A 320 21.39 22.52 30.35
C LYS A 320 20.73 23.74 29.72
N ASP A 321 21.48 24.83 29.55
CA ASP A 321 20.96 26.09 28.96
C ASP A 321 20.63 25.99 27.46
N CYS A 322 21.01 24.87 26.83
CA CYS A 322 20.69 24.58 25.43
C CYS A 322 19.41 23.76 25.28
N LEU A 323 18.91 23.15 26.35
CA LEU A 323 17.72 22.31 26.34
C LEU A 323 16.46 23.16 26.55
N LEU A 324 15.47 22.93 25.70
CA LEU A 324 14.14 23.53 25.84
C LEU A 324 13.27 22.69 26.78
N ASP A 325 12.38 23.37 27.49
CA ASP A 325 11.36 22.69 28.30
C ASP A 325 10.41 21.92 27.39
N TYR A 326 10.19 20.64 27.72
CA TYR A 326 9.26 19.78 27.00
C TYR A 326 7.83 20.01 27.47
N VAL A 327 6.92 20.25 26.52
CA VAL A 327 5.47 20.30 26.77
C VAL A 327 4.85 19.02 26.24
N LYS A 328 4.19 18.27 27.13
CA LYS A 328 3.50 17.03 26.76
C LYS A 328 2.47 17.25 25.67
N TYR A 329 2.38 16.28 24.75
CA TYR A 329 1.37 16.29 23.71
C TYR A 329 -0.03 16.01 24.25
N ASN A 330 -0.17 15.17 25.28
CA ASN A 330 -1.44 14.80 25.93
C ASN A 330 -2.52 14.45 24.89
N LEU A 331 -2.24 13.46 24.06
CA LEU A 331 -3.13 13.06 22.97
C LEU A 331 -4.52 12.68 23.54
N PRO A 332 -5.61 13.31 23.06
CA PRO A 332 -6.95 13.08 23.61
C PRO A 332 -7.48 11.68 23.29
N VAL A 333 -7.03 11.10 22.17
CA VAL A 333 -7.35 9.75 21.72
C VAL A 333 -6.05 9.06 21.35
N TYR A 334 -5.76 7.93 21.99
CA TYR A 334 -4.61 7.09 21.69
C TYR A 334 -4.94 5.62 21.87
N VAL A 335 -4.72 4.85 20.81
CA VAL A 335 -4.82 3.38 20.79
C VAL A 335 -3.46 2.85 20.35
N ASP A 336 -2.93 1.88 21.09
CA ASP A 336 -1.60 1.31 20.81
C ASP A 336 -1.68 0.37 19.60
N SER A 337 -1.00 0.75 18.51
CA SER A 337 -0.95 -0.04 17.29
C SER A 337 -0.19 -1.35 17.49
N LEU A 338 -0.50 -2.34 16.66
CA LEU A 338 0.23 -3.61 16.63
C LEU A 338 1.44 -3.52 15.69
N ILE A 339 2.46 -4.34 15.93
CA ILE A 339 3.64 -4.46 15.08
C ILE A 339 3.62 -5.74 14.25
N ASP A 340 4.30 -5.73 13.11
CA ASP A 340 4.63 -6.96 12.37
C ASP A 340 5.87 -7.63 12.97
N GLY A 341 5.82 -8.95 13.16
CA GLY A 341 6.91 -9.72 13.77
C GLY A 341 7.03 -11.12 13.17
N ASP A 342 8.23 -11.69 13.23
CA ASP A 342 8.54 -13.05 12.76
C ASP A 342 7.87 -14.17 13.60
N GLU A 343 7.26 -13.81 14.74
CA GLU A 343 6.54 -14.72 15.63
C GLU A 343 5.02 -14.51 15.51
N THR A 344 4.27 -15.59 15.65
CA THR A 344 2.80 -15.69 15.52
C THR A 344 1.97 -14.86 16.52
N GLU A 345 2.57 -13.96 17.30
CA GLU A 345 1.89 -13.10 18.27
C GLU A 345 2.09 -11.62 17.93
N ASN A 346 0.98 -10.91 17.68
CA ASN A 346 0.97 -9.46 17.53
C ASN A 346 1.34 -8.78 18.86
N LYS A 347 2.38 -7.95 18.87
CA LYS A 347 2.85 -7.21 20.06
C LYS A 347 2.44 -5.72 19.98
N PRO A 348 2.13 -5.06 21.11
CA PRO A 348 1.87 -3.61 21.14
C PRO A 348 3.14 -2.80 20.84
N ALA A 349 3.03 -1.77 20.01
CA ALA A 349 4.17 -1.01 19.51
C ALA A 349 4.84 -0.15 20.60
N LEU A 350 4.07 0.41 21.53
CA LEU A 350 4.61 1.23 22.61
C LEU A 350 5.50 0.41 23.56
N GLU A 351 5.13 -0.84 23.84
CA GLU A 351 5.93 -1.74 24.68
C GLU A 351 7.26 -2.11 24.02
N GLU A 352 7.28 -2.28 22.70
CA GLU A 352 8.53 -2.55 21.97
C GLU A 352 9.46 -1.32 21.96
N LEU A 353 8.91 -0.12 21.83
CA LEU A 353 9.67 1.13 21.97
C LEU A 353 10.28 1.28 23.37
N LYS A 354 9.52 0.94 24.42
CA LYS A 354 10.02 0.95 25.79
C LYS A 354 11.18 -0.03 25.99
N LYS A 355 11.10 -1.23 25.40
CA LYS A 355 12.22 -2.18 25.43
C LYS A 355 13.45 -1.62 24.72
N TRP A 356 13.30 -1.10 23.51
CA TRP A 356 14.41 -0.49 22.76
C TRP A 356 15.09 0.66 23.52
N TYR A 357 14.30 1.48 24.20
CA TYR A 357 14.84 2.58 25.00
C TYR A 357 15.80 2.10 26.10
N LEU A 358 15.57 0.93 26.67
CA LEU A 358 16.40 0.34 27.72
C LEU A 358 17.67 -0.36 27.20
N HIS A 359 17.77 -0.64 25.89
CA HIS A 359 18.95 -1.29 25.29
C HIS A 359 20.14 -0.32 25.15
N GLU A 360 21.34 -0.72 25.59
CA GLU A 360 22.57 0.05 25.37
C GLU A 360 23.13 -0.19 23.95
N ALA A 361 23.89 0.78 23.43
CA ALA A 361 24.50 0.71 22.08
C ALA A 361 23.51 0.47 20.94
N ALA A 362 22.26 0.89 21.12
CA ALA A 362 21.22 0.93 20.08
C ALA A 362 20.86 2.40 19.78
N PRO A 363 21.67 3.11 18.99
CA PRO A 363 21.57 4.57 18.84
C PRO A 363 20.40 5.02 17.97
N LEU A 364 19.93 4.16 17.08
CA LEU A 364 18.93 4.49 16.07
C LEU A 364 17.84 3.42 16.02
N LEU A 365 16.60 3.86 15.88
CA LEU A 365 15.42 3.03 15.61
C LEU A 365 14.60 3.66 14.50
N VAL A 366 14.09 2.84 13.59
CA VAL A 366 13.23 3.29 12.50
C VAL A 366 11.82 2.76 12.72
N ILE A 367 10.84 3.65 12.74
CA ILE A 367 9.42 3.30 12.77
C ILE A 367 8.89 3.45 11.35
N LYS A 368 8.47 2.32 10.77
CA LYS A 368 7.93 2.22 9.43
C LYS A 368 6.42 1.98 9.45
N GLY A 369 5.81 2.21 8.30
CA GLY A 369 4.40 1.97 8.01
C GLY A 369 3.89 2.93 6.94
N TYR A 370 2.80 2.59 6.28
CA TYR A 370 2.21 3.44 5.24
C TYR A 370 1.66 4.78 5.81
N GLY A 371 1.28 5.70 4.92
CA GLY A 371 0.75 7.01 5.31
C GLY A 371 -0.54 6.90 6.13
N GLY A 372 -0.60 7.55 7.28
CA GLY A 372 -1.81 7.59 8.12
C GLY A 372 -1.97 6.43 9.12
N VAL A 373 -0.99 5.53 9.25
CA VAL A 373 -1.02 4.37 10.17
C VAL A 373 -0.76 4.73 11.65
N GLY A 374 -0.35 5.96 11.96
CA GLY A 374 -0.15 6.42 13.34
C GLY A 374 1.30 6.47 13.85
N LYS A 375 2.32 6.46 12.99
CA LYS A 375 3.74 6.57 13.37
C LYS A 375 4.04 7.77 14.29
N THR A 376 3.69 8.97 13.85
CA THR A 376 3.87 10.21 14.64
C THR A 376 3.13 10.14 15.97
N THR A 377 1.91 9.60 15.98
CA THR A 377 1.07 9.44 17.17
C THR A 377 1.72 8.52 18.20
N LEU A 378 2.27 7.38 17.75
CA LEU A 378 3.02 6.45 18.61
C LEU A 378 4.23 7.14 19.24
N VAL A 379 5.02 7.89 18.45
CA VAL A 379 6.21 8.56 18.97
C VAL A 379 5.86 9.64 19.98
N LYS A 380 4.84 10.46 19.71
CA LYS A 380 4.37 11.48 20.65
C LYS A 380 3.96 10.88 21.99
N GLN A 381 3.20 9.78 21.97
CA GLN A 381 2.84 9.06 23.21
C GLN A 381 4.06 8.50 23.94
N PHE A 382 5.03 7.97 23.19
CA PHE A 382 6.28 7.46 23.77
C PHE A 382 7.09 8.59 24.44
N LEU A 383 7.18 9.77 23.82
CA LEU A 383 7.90 10.92 24.40
C LEU A 383 7.24 11.43 25.69
N ASP A 384 5.90 11.51 25.74
CA ASP A 384 5.16 11.84 26.96
C ASP A 384 5.48 10.85 28.10
N TYR A 385 5.55 9.55 27.77
CA TYR A 385 5.95 8.50 28.72
C TYR A 385 7.40 8.67 29.22
N ILE A 386 8.35 8.99 28.33
CA ILE A 386 9.74 9.20 28.72
C ILE A 386 9.86 10.39 29.65
N TYR A 387 9.21 11.50 29.33
CA TYR A 387 9.21 12.70 30.17
C TYR A 387 8.70 12.40 31.60
N ASP A 388 7.69 11.52 31.75
CA ASP A 388 7.20 11.09 33.05
C ASP A 388 8.17 10.17 33.81
N CYS A 389 9.03 9.44 33.10
CA CYS A 389 9.95 8.48 33.69
C CYS A 389 11.33 9.08 33.99
N SER A 390 11.75 10.15 33.30
CA SER A 390 13.09 10.73 33.45
C SER A 390 13.07 12.25 33.69
N ASN A 391 13.39 12.65 34.92
CA ASN A 391 13.39 14.06 35.33
C ASN A 391 14.45 14.95 34.62
N ASN A 392 15.44 14.37 33.93
CA ASN A 392 16.60 15.11 33.39
C ASN A 392 16.91 14.78 31.92
N SER A 393 15.96 14.21 31.15
CA SER A 393 16.16 13.96 29.72
C SER A 393 15.56 15.08 28.89
N GLY A 394 16.39 15.73 28.07
CA GLY A 394 15.92 16.60 27.00
C GLY A 394 15.25 15.81 25.88
N ILE A 395 14.24 16.41 25.25
CA ILE A 395 13.53 15.85 24.11
C ILE A 395 13.59 16.88 22.97
N LEU A 396 14.11 16.48 21.82
CA LEU A 396 14.12 17.26 20.59
C LEU A 396 13.27 16.55 19.54
N PHE A 397 12.09 17.09 19.26
CA PHE A 397 11.21 16.62 18.21
C PHE A 397 11.34 17.53 16.98
N ILE A 398 11.70 16.94 15.85
CA ILE A 398 11.87 17.64 14.57
C ILE A 398 10.82 17.11 13.60
N ASP A 399 9.84 17.95 13.24
CA ASP A 399 8.92 17.66 12.15
C ASP A 399 9.59 18.04 10.82
N SER A 400 9.90 17.03 10.00
CA SER A 400 10.55 17.25 8.71
C SER A 400 9.73 18.17 7.80
N ASN A 401 8.40 18.10 7.87
CA ASN A 401 7.51 18.90 7.03
C ASN A 401 7.71 20.40 7.27
N GLU A 402 7.91 20.78 8.54
CA GLU A 402 8.06 22.18 8.92
C GLU A 402 9.38 22.77 8.44
N ILE A 403 10.44 21.97 8.32
CA ILE A 403 11.80 22.45 8.04
C ILE A 403 12.28 22.18 6.60
N ILE A 404 11.54 21.41 5.81
CA ILE A 404 12.01 20.88 4.53
C ILE A 404 12.38 21.95 3.50
N ASP A 405 11.64 23.06 3.44
CA ASP A 405 11.92 24.16 2.51
C ASP A 405 13.22 24.88 2.84
N ASP A 406 13.51 25.02 4.13
CA ASP A 406 14.71 25.70 4.60
C ASP A 406 15.93 24.77 4.55
N LEU A 407 15.73 23.47 4.79
CA LEU A 407 16.72 22.43 4.46
C LEU A 407 17.07 22.47 2.96
N ALA A 408 16.08 22.57 2.08
CA ALA A 408 16.31 22.69 0.65
C ALA A 408 17.15 23.93 0.30
N ARG A 409 16.88 25.07 0.96
CA ARG A 409 17.67 26.31 0.79
C ARG A 409 19.13 26.14 1.23
N LEU A 410 19.39 25.45 2.35
CA LEU A 410 20.75 25.17 2.82
C LEU A 410 21.56 24.35 1.81
N THR A 411 20.95 23.38 1.13
CA THR A 411 21.66 22.52 0.16
C THR A 411 22.09 23.23 -1.13
N ASN A 412 21.54 24.41 -1.43
CA ASN A 412 21.89 25.15 -2.65
C ASN A 412 23.34 25.69 -2.66
N SER A 413 24.07 25.55 -1.55
CA SER A 413 25.50 25.87 -1.44
C SER A 413 26.45 24.67 -1.71
N ASN A 414 26.01 23.65 -2.46
CA ASN A 414 26.75 22.38 -2.71
C ASN A 414 27.05 21.53 -1.46
N LYS A 415 26.33 21.74 -0.35
CA LYS A 415 26.43 20.91 0.85
C LYS A 415 25.34 19.84 0.80
N LYS A 416 25.72 18.55 0.89
CA LYS A 416 24.76 17.45 1.12
C LYS A 416 24.30 17.48 2.57
N ILE A 417 23.07 17.04 2.83
CA ILE A 417 22.60 16.81 4.20
C ILE A 417 22.99 15.38 4.58
N ASP A 418 23.85 15.25 5.59
CA ASP A 418 24.41 13.97 6.06
C ASP A 418 24.53 13.89 7.60
N ASP A 419 24.03 14.88 8.34
CA ASP A 419 24.17 14.93 9.80
C ASP A 419 22.91 15.50 10.48
N ILE A 420 22.55 14.96 11.65
CA ILE A 420 21.41 15.43 12.46
C ILE A 420 21.53 16.92 12.80
N TYR A 421 22.76 17.44 12.93
CA TYR A 421 22.98 18.85 13.23
C TYR A 421 22.41 19.79 12.17
N ASP A 422 22.35 19.37 10.90
CA ASP A 422 21.75 20.19 9.83
C ASP A 422 20.24 20.37 10.06
N PHE A 423 19.55 19.35 10.57
CA PHE A 423 18.13 19.41 10.92
C PHE A 423 17.90 20.34 12.12
N TYR A 424 18.69 20.18 13.18
CA TYR A 424 18.64 21.05 14.36
C TYR A 424 18.87 22.53 14.00
N GLN A 425 19.87 22.80 13.16
CA GLN A 425 20.24 24.16 12.77
C GLN A 425 19.08 24.87 12.06
N VAL A 426 18.32 24.18 11.21
CA VAL A 426 17.17 24.78 10.52
C VAL A 426 16.05 25.10 11.50
N GLN A 427 15.71 24.18 12.40
CA GLN A 427 14.63 24.36 13.36
C GLN A 427 14.90 25.56 14.30
N ILE A 428 16.12 25.66 14.85
CA ILE A 428 16.50 26.73 15.78
C ILE A 428 16.69 28.11 15.12
N VAL A 429 16.73 28.17 13.79
CA VAL A 429 16.71 29.46 13.06
C VAL A 429 15.29 30.01 12.96
N LYS A 430 14.26 29.16 13.00
CA LYS A 430 12.85 29.58 13.01
C LYS A 430 12.39 30.05 14.38
N GLU A 431 12.95 29.46 15.43
CA GLU A 431 12.63 29.80 16.81
C GLU A 431 13.43 31.03 17.25
N ASP A 432 12.75 32.16 17.45
CA ASP A 432 13.33 33.40 17.97
C ASP A 432 13.55 33.26 19.49
N SER A 433 14.50 32.39 19.87
CA SER A 433 14.63 31.91 21.25
C SER A 433 15.82 32.55 21.98
N SER A 434 15.59 32.90 23.26
CA SER A 434 16.60 33.47 24.17
C SER A 434 17.58 32.43 24.72
N TYR A 435 17.49 31.17 24.28
CA TYR A 435 18.29 30.05 24.78
C TYR A 435 19.65 29.97 24.09
N ARG A 436 20.61 29.30 24.76
CA ARG A 436 21.92 29.03 24.16
C ARG A 436 21.75 27.97 23.06
N LYS A 437 22.34 28.19 21.89
CA LYS A 437 22.27 27.21 20.79
C LYS A 437 23.30 26.10 21.01
N PHE A 438 22.94 24.86 20.67
CA PHE A 438 23.90 23.76 20.61
C PHE A 438 24.95 24.06 19.53
N SER A 439 26.22 23.87 19.88
CA SER A 439 27.25 23.60 18.88
C SER A 439 27.13 22.15 18.42
N LYS A 440 27.73 21.82 17.27
CA LYS A 440 27.73 20.45 16.75
C LYS A 440 28.29 19.43 17.76
N ASP A 441 29.34 19.80 18.48
CA ASP A 441 29.97 18.93 19.48
C ASP A 441 29.16 18.83 20.78
N LEU A 442 28.50 19.91 21.21
CA LEU A 442 27.58 19.86 22.36
C LEU A 442 26.36 18.99 22.06
N LEU A 443 25.81 19.07 20.85
CA LEU A 443 24.70 18.21 20.43
C LEU A 443 25.12 16.74 20.46
N LYS A 444 26.25 16.40 19.84
CA LYS A 444 26.81 15.04 19.85
C LYS A 444 27.02 14.51 21.27
N LEU A 445 27.62 15.31 22.15
CA LEU A 445 27.86 14.92 23.54
C LEU A 445 26.53 14.70 24.30
N SER A 446 25.55 15.58 24.13
CA SER A 446 24.26 15.45 24.82
C SER A 446 23.50 14.18 24.45
N VAL A 447 23.59 13.79 23.17
CA VAL A 447 23.00 12.55 22.64
C VAL A 447 23.78 11.33 23.11
N ASP A 448 25.12 11.31 22.99
CA ASP A 448 25.94 10.16 23.41
C ASP A 448 25.81 9.88 24.92
N ASN A 449 25.68 10.93 25.74
CA ASN A 449 25.41 10.83 27.18
C ASN A 449 24.01 10.27 27.50
N GLY A 450 23.10 10.20 26.53
CA GLY A 450 21.69 9.83 26.73
C GLY A 450 20.88 10.91 27.45
N SER A 451 21.40 12.15 27.50
CA SER A 451 20.71 13.30 28.11
C SER A 451 19.76 13.99 27.13
N LEU A 452 19.86 13.71 25.83
CA LEU A 452 18.95 14.21 24.80
C LEU A 452 18.46 13.06 23.91
N ILE A 453 17.15 12.98 23.74
CA ILE A 453 16.48 12.09 22.78
C ILE A 453 16.09 12.91 21.57
N ILE A 454 16.39 12.41 20.37
CA ILE A 454 16.05 13.09 19.12
C ILE A 454 15.04 12.27 18.34
N VAL A 455 13.99 12.92 17.86
CA VAL A 455 13.01 12.35 16.95
C VAL A 455 13.03 13.12 15.65
N LEU A 456 13.21 12.42 14.54
CA LEU A 456 13.05 12.94 13.19
C LEU A 456 11.78 12.33 12.60
N ASP A 457 10.68 13.10 12.63
CA ASP A 457 9.40 12.66 12.11
C ASP A 457 9.28 13.00 10.61
N GLY A 458 8.88 12.03 9.79
CA GLY A 458 8.58 12.24 8.37
C GLY A 458 9.82 12.33 7.46
N ILE A 459 10.86 11.51 7.69
CA ILE A 459 12.07 11.56 6.84
C ILE A 459 11.76 11.22 5.37
N ASP A 460 10.68 10.49 5.10
CA ASP A 460 10.18 10.19 3.76
C ASP A 460 9.92 11.46 2.96
N GLU A 461 9.47 12.54 3.60
CA GLU A 461 9.21 13.83 2.96
C GLU A 461 10.53 14.45 2.48
N VAL A 462 11.59 14.36 3.31
CA VAL A 462 12.95 14.82 2.98
C VAL A 462 13.53 14.02 1.81
N ILE A 463 13.40 12.69 1.86
CA ILE A 463 13.85 11.80 0.78
C ILE A 463 13.12 12.16 -0.52
N ALA A 464 11.80 12.32 -0.47
CA ALA A 464 10.97 12.62 -1.62
C ALA A 464 11.28 14.00 -2.25
N LYS A 465 11.54 15.02 -1.44
CA LYS A 465 11.77 16.40 -1.94
C LYS A 465 13.21 16.68 -2.32
N LEU A 466 14.17 16.17 -1.55
CA LEU A 466 15.60 16.48 -1.75
C LEU A 466 16.30 15.46 -2.64
N GLY A 467 15.78 14.24 -2.77
CA GLY A 467 16.34 13.19 -3.61
C GLY A 467 17.84 12.99 -3.37
N SER A 468 18.65 13.11 -4.42
CA SER A 468 20.11 12.91 -4.37
C SER A 468 20.88 13.92 -3.50
N LYS A 469 20.24 15.01 -3.05
CA LYS A 469 20.84 15.99 -2.13
C LYS A 469 20.86 15.50 -0.67
N PHE A 470 20.06 14.49 -0.34
CA PHE A 470 20.03 13.84 0.96
C PHE A 470 20.66 12.44 0.87
N ASP A 471 21.76 12.24 1.59
CA ASP A 471 22.54 11.00 1.53
C ASP A 471 22.21 10.13 2.74
N VAL A 472 21.16 9.32 2.62
CA VAL A 472 20.63 8.55 3.76
C VAL A 472 21.65 7.57 4.33
N ALA A 473 22.47 6.96 3.47
CA ALA A 473 23.50 6.02 3.92
C ALA A 473 24.57 6.73 4.77
N SER A 474 25.08 7.87 4.29
CA SER A 474 26.04 8.69 5.03
C SER A 474 25.41 9.26 6.31
N PHE A 475 24.13 9.61 6.26
CA PHE A 475 23.36 10.08 7.41
C PHE A 475 23.22 9.02 8.52
N VAL A 476 22.86 7.79 8.16
CA VAL A 476 22.78 6.68 9.12
C VAL A 476 24.15 6.32 9.69
N GLU A 477 25.18 6.34 8.84
CA GLU A 477 26.56 6.09 9.26
C GLU A 477 27.05 7.17 10.24
N SER A 478 26.70 8.45 10.00
CA SER A 478 27.08 9.55 10.88
C SER A 478 26.47 9.41 12.27
N ILE A 479 25.24 8.90 12.39
CA ILE A 479 24.60 8.58 13.66
C ILE A 479 25.40 7.53 14.44
N SER A 480 25.71 6.41 13.78
CA SER A 480 26.40 5.29 14.42
C SER A 480 27.81 5.65 14.87
N ASN A 481 28.54 6.44 14.06
CA ASN A 481 29.94 6.76 14.30
C ASN A 481 30.13 8.02 15.17
N SER A 482 29.32 9.06 14.97
CA SER A 482 29.52 10.36 15.64
C SER A 482 28.71 10.53 16.92
N TYR A 483 27.50 9.96 17.00
CA TYR A 483 26.57 10.20 18.10
C TYR A 483 26.57 9.09 19.15
N SER A 484 27.24 7.95 18.92
CA SER A 484 27.27 6.79 19.83
C SER A 484 28.70 6.28 20.09
N SER A 485 29.67 7.19 20.21
CA SER A 485 31.10 6.83 20.23
C SER A 485 31.60 6.43 21.62
N ASP A 486 31.26 7.16 22.69
CA ASP A 486 31.90 6.99 24.00
C ASP A 486 30.98 6.25 24.99
N LEU A 487 29.86 6.86 25.39
CA LEU A 487 28.94 6.30 26.38
C LEU A 487 27.87 5.37 25.79
N LYS A 488 27.59 5.47 24.49
CA LYS A 488 26.68 4.56 23.75
C LYS A 488 25.25 4.55 24.31
N LYS A 489 24.81 5.69 24.85
CA LYS A 489 23.44 5.90 25.35
C LYS A 489 22.57 6.70 24.40
N ALA A 490 23.06 6.97 23.18
CA ALA A 490 22.31 7.65 22.15
C ALA A 490 20.95 7.01 21.90
N LYS A 491 19.93 7.86 21.71
CA LYS A 491 18.56 7.47 21.38
C LYS A 491 17.99 8.41 20.33
N ILE A 492 17.95 7.93 19.09
CA ILE A 492 17.41 8.63 17.93
C ILE A 492 16.30 7.77 17.32
N ILE A 493 15.15 8.38 17.06
CA ILE A 493 14.02 7.75 16.38
C ILE A 493 13.82 8.44 15.04
N ILE A 494 13.65 7.65 13.99
CA ILE A 494 13.24 8.12 12.66
C ILE A 494 11.89 7.52 12.33
N THR A 495 10.94 8.32 11.84
CA THR A 495 9.72 7.80 11.22
C THR A 495 9.82 7.91 9.70
N CYS A 496 9.43 6.85 8.99
CA CYS A 496 9.46 6.80 7.54
C CYS A 496 8.30 5.96 6.99
N ARG A 497 7.96 6.12 5.71
CA ARG A 497 7.09 5.17 5.00
C ARG A 497 7.92 3.99 4.48
N ASP A 498 7.32 2.80 4.51
CA ASP A 498 7.95 1.52 4.13
C ASP A 498 8.70 1.63 2.80
N HIS A 499 7.98 2.06 1.75
CA HIS A 499 8.50 2.20 0.39
C HIS A 499 9.79 3.05 0.28
N PHE A 500 9.82 4.21 0.96
CA PHE A 500 10.98 5.11 0.91
C PHE A 500 12.17 4.55 1.70
N TRP A 501 11.91 3.76 2.74
CA TRP A 501 12.99 3.17 3.51
C TRP A 501 13.55 1.91 2.86
N ASP A 502 12.69 1.02 2.38
CA ASP A 502 13.08 -0.28 1.84
C ASP A 502 13.86 -0.15 0.51
N SER A 503 13.62 0.93 -0.23
CA SER A 503 14.36 1.25 -1.46
C SER A 503 15.84 1.61 -1.24
N LEU A 504 16.27 1.85 0.00
CA LEU A 504 17.62 2.34 0.31
C LEU A 504 18.71 1.25 0.34
N GLY A 505 18.35 -0.03 0.16
CA GLY A 505 19.30 -1.13 0.08
C GLY A 505 19.96 -1.46 1.43
N ASN A 506 19.70 -2.65 1.94
CA ASN A 506 20.04 -3.13 3.30
C ASN A 506 21.56 -3.30 3.60
N ASN A 507 22.36 -2.24 3.50
CA ASN A 507 23.78 -2.28 3.87
C ASN A 507 24.01 -2.08 5.38
N ILE A 508 23.02 -1.55 6.13
CA ILE A 508 23.09 -1.32 7.58
C ILE A 508 21.87 -1.96 8.24
N LYS A 509 22.06 -2.98 9.09
CA LYS A 509 20.97 -3.55 9.90
C LYS A 509 20.63 -2.60 11.04
N ILE A 510 19.56 -1.82 10.89
CA ILE A 510 19.02 -0.94 11.92
C ILE A 510 17.79 -1.64 12.54
N PRO A 511 17.54 -1.51 13.85
CA PRO A 511 16.28 -1.92 14.45
C PRO A 511 15.09 -1.21 13.78
N GLU A 512 14.06 -1.98 13.43
CA GLU A 512 12.87 -1.48 12.73
C GLU A 512 11.59 -1.93 13.45
N ILE A 513 10.62 -1.03 13.55
CA ILE A 513 9.25 -1.33 13.99
C ILE A 513 8.32 -1.05 12.82
N ILE A 514 7.64 -2.07 12.29
CA ILE A 514 6.66 -1.92 11.22
C ILE A 514 5.26 -1.87 11.84
N LEU A 515 4.60 -0.72 11.74
CA LEU A 515 3.26 -0.52 12.27
C LEU A 515 2.17 -1.14 11.40
N LYS A 516 1.28 -1.91 12.03
CA LYS A 516 0.07 -2.44 11.41
C LYS A 516 -1.09 -1.44 11.48
N PRO A 517 -2.01 -1.50 10.50
CA PRO A 517 -3.33 -0.91 10.63
C PRO A 517 -4.08 -1.41 11.88
N PHE A 518 -5.17 -0.73 12.23
CA PHE A 518 -6.08 -1.22 13.26
C PHE A 518 -6.90 -2.41 12.75
N ASN A 519 -7.08 -3.39 13.62
CA ASN A 519 -8.13 -4.38 13.45
C ASN A 519 -9.47 -3.81 13.95
N LYS A 520 -10.56 -4.58 13.81
CA LYS A 520 -11.89 -4.14 14.26
C LYS A 520 -11.94 -3.78 15.75
N GLY A 521 -11.22 -4.51 16.61
CA GLY A 521 -11.16 -4.23 18.05
C GLY A 521 -10.53 -2.87 18.36
N LEU A 522 -9.37 -2.58 17.76
CA LEU A 522 -8.66 -1.31 17.92
C LEU A 522 -9.42 -0.13 17.31
N ALA A 523 -10.13 -0.34 16.19
CA ALA A 523 -10.99 0.69 15.60
C ALA A 523 -12.18 1.05 16.52
N VAL A 524 -12.80 0.04 17.14
CA VAL A 524 -13.85 0.24 18.15
C VAL A 524 -13.30 0.97 19.38
N GLU A 525 -12.11 0.59 19.86
CA GLU A 525 -11.45 1.28 20.96
C GLU A 525 -11.18 2.75 20.63
N PHE A 526 -10.70 3.04 19.42
CA PHE A 526 -10.45 4.40 18.95
C PHE A 526 -11.73 5.24 18.98
N PHE A 527 -12.83 4.73 18.42
CA PHE A 527 -14.10 5.46 18.43
C PHE A 527 -14.70 5.59 19.83
N ASN A 528 -14.53 4.60 20.70
CA ASN A 528 -14.97 4.69 22.10
C ASN A 528 -14.25 5.82 22.82
N GLN A 529 -12.94 5.97 22.64
CA GLN A 529 -12.19 7.10 23.19
C GLN A 529 -12.65 8.43 22.55
N ALA A 530 -12.78 8.49 21.23
CA ALA A 530 -13.14 9.72 20.51
C ALA A 530 -14.55 10.26 20.85
N PHE A 531 -15.52 9.37 21.06
CA PHE A 531 -16.90 9.72 21.38
C PHE A 531 -17.24 9.51 22.87
N GLN A 532 -16.24 9.41 23.75
CA GLN A 532 -16.44 9.25 25.20
C GLN A 532 -17.40 8.09 25.56
N ASN A 533 -17.33 6.99 24.81
CA ASN A 533 -18.17 5.79 24.91
C ASN A 533 -19.65 5.96 24.52
N GLU A 534 -20.00 6.96 23.69
CA GLU A 534 -21.36 7.09 23.14
C GLU A 534 -21.65 6.01 22.08
N THR A 535 -22.39 4.95 22.46
CA THR A 535 -22.65 3.77 21.61
C THR A 535 -23.28 4.12 20.25
N SER A 536 -24.23 5.06 20.21
CA SER A 536 -24.89 5.46 18.95
C SER A 536 -23.96 6.13 17.95
N ALA A 537 -22.99 6.91 18.42
CA ALA A 537 -21.99 7.55 17.57
C ALA A 537 -20.96 6.51 17.09
N VAL A 538 -20.51 5.63 17.99
CA VAL A 538 -19.58 4.54 17.68
C VAL A 538 -20.15 3.58 16.64
N ASP A 539 -21.41 3.16 16.77
CA ASP A 539 -22.07 2.27 15.81
C ASP A 539 -22.17 2.92 14.41
N LYS A 540 -22.51 4.21 14.35
CA LYS A 540 -22.53 4.96 13.09
C LYS A 540 -21.13 5.11 12.49
N ALA A 541 -20.12 5.36 13.32
CA ALA A 541 -18.74 5.49 12.88
C ALA A 541 -18.20 4.17 12.31
N MET A 542 -18.48 3.05 12.99
CA MET A 542 -18.12 1.72 12.52
C MET A 542 -18.84 1.36 11.21
N GLN A 543 -20.12 1.69 11.06
CA GLN A 543 -20.83 1.49 9.78
C GLN A 543 -20.20 2.26 8.62
N LEU A 544 -19.67 3.45 8.87
CA LEU A 544 -18.92 4.21 7.85
C LEU A 544 -17.55 3.60 7.61
N ALA A 545 -16.83 3.25 8.67
CA ALA A 545 -15.50 2.66 8.60
C ALA A 545 -15.52 1.31 7.85
N ASP A 546 -16.55 0.49 8.06
CA ASP A 546 -16.74 -0.80 7.38
C ASP A 546 -16.87 -0.65 5.86
N LYS A 547 -17.27 0.52 5.34
CA LYS A 547 -17.29 0.79 3.89
C LYS A 547 -15.89 0.99 3.29
N PHE A 548 -14.92 1.37 4.11
CA PHE A 548 -13.51 1.54 3.75
C PHE A 548 -12.64 0.40 4.27
N ALA A 549 -13.21 -0.50 5.09
CA ALA A 549 -12.52 -1.62 5.66
C ALA A 549 -12.27 -2.68 4.59
N THR A 550 -11.15 -3.39 4.71
CA THR A 550 -10.78 -4.46 3.79
C THR A 550 -10.47 -5.72 4.55
N GLU A 551 -10.76 -6.87 3.96
CA GLU A 551 -10.47 -8.18 4.55
C GLU A 551 -9.03 -8.57 4.23
N GLN A 552 -8.20 -8.79 5.25
CA GLN A 552 -6.96 -9.56 5.11
C GLN A 552 -7.21 -10.99 5.57
N THR A 553 -6.80 -11.96 4.76
CA THR A 553 -6.75 -13.36 5.17
C THR A 553 -5.49 -13.61 5.98
N SER A 554 -5.64 -13.75 7.30
CA SER A 554 -4.58 -14.17 8.20
C SER A 554 -4.99 -15.53 8.79
N ASN A 555 -4.19 -16.58 8.61
CA ASN A 555 -4.45 -17.92 9.16
C ASN A 555 -5.82 -18.55 8.79
N GLY A 556 -6.40 -18.19 7.64
CA GLY A 556 -7.70 -18.72 7.20
C GLY A 556 -8.93 -18.00 7.79
N GLU A 557 -8.73 -17.03 8.69
CA GLU A 557 -9.76 -16.10 9.15
C GLU A 557 -9.63 -14.76 8.41
N LYS A 558 -10.77 -14.16 8.06
CA LYS A 558 -10.86 -12.87 7.39
C LYS A 558 -10.97 -11.78 8.43
N ASP A 559 -9.90 -11.02 8.63
CA ASP A 559 -9.89 -9.88 9.55
C ASP A 559 -10.02 -8.55 8.80
N SER A 560 -10.96 -7.71 9.24
CA SER A 560 -11.16 -6.37 8.70
C SER A 560 -10.10 -5.40 9.22
N ILE A 561 -9.56 -4.59 8.31
CA ILE A 561 -8.50 -3.63 8.56
C ILE A 561 -8.97 -2.20 8.38
N TYR A 562 -8.51 -1.32 9.27
CA TYR A 562 -8.91 0.07 9.39
C TYR A 562 -7.69 0.99 9.50
N ILE A 563 -7.64 2.06 8.68
CA ILE A 563 -6.57 3.06 8.72
C ILE A 563 -6.93 4.14 9.76
N PRO A 564 -6.08 4.40 10.78
CA PRO A 564 -6.34 5.41 11.81
C PRO A 564 -6.69 6.80 11.28
N TYR A 565 -5.99 7.28 10.25
CA TYR A 565 -6.32 8.56 9.61
C TYR A 565 -7.75 8.62 9.05
N VAL A 566 -8.24 7.52 8.46
CA VAL A 566 -9.62 7.45 7.95
C VAL A 566 -10.62 7.47 9.10
N LEU A 567 -10.30 6.82 10.22
CA LEU A 567 -11.14 6.85 11.42
C LEU A 567 -11.25 8.26 11.99
N ASP A 568 -10.14 9.02 12.03
CA ASP A 568 -10.14 10.41 12.47
C ASP A 568 -11.02 11.31 11.57
N MET A 569 -10.98 11.09 10.25
CA MET A 569 -11.89 11.79 9.31
C MET A 569 -13.36 11.43 9.52
N ILE A 570 -13.65 10.18 9.89
CA ILE A 570 -15.02 9.77 10.24
C ILE A 570 -15.48 10.45 11.54
N VAL A 571 -14.62 10.57 12.54
CA VAL A 571 -14.92 11.32 13.78
C VAL A 571 -15.26 12.77 13.44
N TYR A 572 -14.44 13.42 12.62
CA TYR A 572 -14.71 14.77 12.13
C TYR A 572 -16.09 14.87 11.46
N LEU A 573 -16.42 13.97 10.52
CA LEU A 573 -17.69 13.97 9.80
C LEU A 573 -18.92 13.81 10.71
N ILE A 574 -18.80 12.99 11.75
CA ILE A 574 -19.89 12.75 12.71
C ILE A 574 -20.07 13.98 13.62
N ASN A 575 -18.97 14.53 14.13
CA ASN A 575 -19.00 15.72 14.97
C ASN A 575 -19.51 16.95 14.21
N GLN A 576 -19.10 17.12 12.94
CA GLN A 576 -19.56 18.22 12.08
C GLN A 576 -21.06 18.14 11.73
N LYS A 577 -21.69 16.96 11.80
CA LYS A 577 -23.16 16.85 11.69
C LYS A 577 -23.87 17.19 13.00
N SER A 578 -23.20 17.02 14.13
CA SER A 578 -23.73 17.33 15.47
C SER A 578 -23.61 18.81 15.82
N GLU A 579 -22.55 19.47 15.36
CA GLU A 579 -22.34 20.91 15.48
C GLU A 579 -22.71 21.56 14.14
N ILE A 580 -23.66 22.50 14.11
CA ILE A 580 -24.02 23.25 12.89
C ILE A 580 -22.86 24.21 12.55
N LEU A 581 -21.75 23.67 12.07
CA LEU A 581 -20.61 24.41 11.54
C LEU A 581 -20.93 24.77 10.10
N SER A 582 -21.66 25.85 9.92
CA SER A 582 -21.88 26.46 8.61
C SER A 582 -20.56 27.00 8.06
N ASN A 583 -20.19 26.55 6.86
CA ASN A 583 -19.16 27.10 5.97
C ASN A 583 -17.70 26.81 6.30
N THR A 584 -17.22 25.64 5.86
CA THR A 584 -15.89 25.51 5.26
C THR A 584 -15.99 24.54 4.09
N SER A 585 -16.09 25.05 2.85
CA SER A 585 -15.80 24.23 1.66
C SER A 585 -14.31 23.92 1.70
N LEU A 586 -13.96 22.71 2.14
CA LEU A 586 -12.58 22.31 2.35
C LEU A 586 -11.90 21.93 1.02
N CYS A 587 -12.67 21.57 -0.02
CA CYS A 587 -12.12 21.02 -1.25
C CYS A 587 -12.86 21.50 -2.52
N LYS A 588 -12.19 22.30 -3.37
CA LYS A 588 -12.67 22.59 -4.72
C LYS A 588 -12.20 21.51 -5.68
N SER A 589 -12.97 20.43 -5.80
CA SER A 589 -12.76 19.41 -6.83
C SER A 589 -13.79 19.56 -7.93
N ASN A 590 -13.37 19.39 -9.19
CA ASN A 590 -14.34 19.16 -10.24
C ASN A 590 -14.78 17.71 -10.22
N LEU A 591 -13.99 16.73 -9.78
CA LEU A 591 -14.33 15.31 -9.91
C LEU A 591 -15.13 14.73 -8.73
N LEU A 592 -14.99 15.34 -7.55
CA LEU A 592 -15.57 14.88 -6.30
C LEU A 592 -16.62 15.86 -5.76
N SER A 593 -17.60 15.34 -5.00
CA SER A 593 -18.68 16.13 -4.39
C SER A 593 -18.58 16.12 -2.88
N GLU A 594 -18.46 17.30 -2.25
CA GLU A 594 -18.41 17.44 -0.78
C GLU A 594 -19.68 16.92 -0.07
N LYS A 595 -20.80 16.77 -0.79
CA LYS A 595 -22.05 16.20 -0.24
C LYS A 595 -21.92 14.71 0.07
N LEU A 596 -21.02 14.01 -0.63
CA LEU A 596 -20.80 12.59 -0.47
C LEU A 596 -19.67 12.34 0.53
N GLN A 597 -19.96 11.54 1.55
CA GLN A 597 -19.00 11.27 2.65
C GLN A 597 -17.73 10.57 2.14
N ASN A 598 -17.87 9.68 1.15
CA ASN A 598 -16.74 8.97 0.58
C ASN A 598 -15.81 9.91 -0.19
N ASP A 599 -16.38 10.83 -0.96
CA ASP A 599 -15.65 11.85 -1.70
C ASP A 599 -14.87 12.76 -0.76
N PHE A 600 -15.47 13.17 0.35
CA PHE A 600 -14.80 13.96 1.38
C PHE A 600 -13.58 13.24 1.97
N ILE A 601 -13.72 11.96 2.33
CA ILE A 601 -12.62 11.16 2.90
C ILE A 601 -11.49 11.01 1.88
N ILE A 602 -11.80 10.67 0.63
CA ILE A 602 -10.80 10.52 -0.44
C ILE A 602 -10.10 11.85 -0.72
N ALA A 603 -10.86 12.95 -0.81
CA ALA A 603 -10.30 14.27 -1.01
C ALA A 603 -9.36 14.67 0.14
N SER A 604 -9.75 14.38 1.38
CA SER A 604 -8.92 14.63 2.58
C SER A 604 -7.63 13.81 2.59
N VAL A 605 -7.65 12.57 2.07
CA VAL A 605 -6.41 11.78 1.90
C VAL A 605 -5.52 12.41 0.83
N CYS A 606 -6.07 12.76 -0.34
CA CYS A 606 -5.31 13.37 -1.43
C CYS A 606 -4.72 14.74 -1.05
N GLU A 607 -5.48 15.61 -0.37
CA GLU A 607 -4.98 16.90 0.12
C GLU A 607 -3.84 16.75 1.13
N ARG A 608 -3.91 15.75 1.99
CA ARG A 608 -2.83 15.43 2.92
C ARG A 608 -1.54 15.07 2.18
N GLU A 609 -1.65 14.35 1.06
CA GLU A 609 -0.48 14.00 0.24
C GLU A 609 0.09 15.19 -0.54
N ILE A 610 -0.74 16.17 -0.93
CA ILE A 610 -0.24 17.48 -1.44
C ILE A 610 0.64 18.14 -0.39
N LYS A 611 0.11 18.27 0.85
CA LYS A 611 0.80 18.96 1.94
C LYS A 611 2.10 18.26 2.37
N LYS A 612 2.11 16.91 2.41
CA LYS A 612 3.27 16.15 2.93
C LYS A 612 4.34 15.81 1.89
N LEU A 613 3.95 15.52 0.65
CA LEU A 613 4.90 15.06 -0.38
C LEU A 613 5.08 16.05 -1.53
N ASP A 614 4.40 17.22 -1.50
CA ASP A 614 4.35 18.15 -2.63
C ASP A 614 3.94 17.39 -3.92
N SER A 615 2.85 16.62 -3.76
CA SER A 615 2.28 15.73 -4.78
C SER A 615 1.42 16.51 -5.78
N LEU A 616 0.75 15.80 -6.69
CA LEU A 616 -0.16 16.40 -7.67
C LEU A 616 -1.36 17.06 -7.02
N GLU A 617 -1.93 18.06 -7.68
CA GLU A 617 -3.20 18.66 -7.29
C GLU A 617 -4.32 17.62 -7.21
N LEU A 618 -5.35 17.91 -6.41
CA LEU A 618 -6.43 16.97 -6.07
C LEU A 618 -7.03 16.28 -7.30
N ASP A 619 -7.54 17.05 -8.26
CA ASP A 619 -8.18 16.47 -9.45
C ASP A 619 -7.21 15.64 -10.31
N ASP A 620 -5.92 16.00 -10.35
CA ASP A 620 -4.92 15.25 -11.10
C ASP A 620 -4.60 13.90 -10.42
N GLN A 621 -4.56 13.87 -9.08
CA GLN A 621 -4.49 12.61 -8.33
C GLN A 621 -5.71 11.72 -8.63
N ILE A 622 -6.93 12.27 -8.59
CA ILE A 622 -8.15 11.50 -8.88
C ILE A 622 -8.15 10.95 -10.30
N LYS A 623 -7.68 11.71 -11.30
CA LYS A 623 -7.53 11.21 -12.68
C LYS A 623 -6.59 10.01 -12.78
N ILE A 624 -5.47 10.02 -12.06
CA ILE A 624 -4.54 8.88 -12.06
C ILE A 624 -5.20 7.67 -11.41
N LEU A 625 -5.88 7.87 -10.28
CA LEU A 625 -6.58 6.79 -9.58
C LEU A 625 -7.70 6.20 -10.47
N MET A 626 -8.45 7.03 -11.20
CA MET A 626 -9.38 6.56 -12.24
C MET A 626 -8.65 5.73 -13.32
N ASN A 627 -7.52 6.21 -13.84
CA ASN A 627 -6.75 5.47 -14.85
C ASN A 627 -6.20 4.13 -14.32
N ILE A 628 -5.78 4.06 -13.06
CA ILE A 628 -5.40 2.80 -12.41
C ILE A 628 -6.59 1.85 -12.35
N SER A 629 -7.79 2.34 -12.01
CA SER A 629 -9.01 1.51 -11.91
C SER A 629 -9.46 0.90 -13.24
N ILE A 630 -9.22 1.59 -14.36
CA ILE A 630 -9.62 1.15 -15.70
C ILE A 630 -8.51 0.43 -16.47
N SER A 631 -7.28 0.40 -15.94
CA SER A 631 -6.16 -0.29 -16.57
C SER A 631 -6.41 -1.80 -16.73
N LYS A 632 -5.94 -2.40 -17.82
CA LYS A 632 -6.11 -3.84 -18.09
C LYS A 632 -5.23 -4.66 -17.14
N GLY A 633 -5.85 -5.26 -16.12
CA GLY A 633 -5.19 -6.10 -15.09
C GLY A 633 -5.40 -5.54 -13.68
N GLU A 634 -4.79 -6.18 -12.67
CA GLU A 634 -4.91 -5.77 -11.26
C GLU A 634 -4.08 -4.50 -10.91
N GLY A 635 -3.81 -3.61 -11.87
CA GLY A 635 -3.06 -2.36 -11.64
C GLY A 635 -2.32 -1.82 -12.87
N LEU A 636 -1.74 -0.63 -12.72
CA LEU A 636 -1.02 0.11 -13.76
C LEU A 636 0.49 -0.19 -13.70
N SER A 637 1.06 -0.65 -14.81
CA SER A 637 2.51 -0.88 -14.95
C SER A 637 3.31 0.40 -14.79
N LEU A 638 4.42 0.37 -14.03
CA LEU A 638 5.34 1.52 -13.86
C LEU A 638 5.91 2.02 -15.19
N TYR A 639 6.00 1.16 -16.22
CA TYR A 639 6.40 1.55 -17.57
C TYR A 639 5.37 2.48 -18.24
N ASP A 640 4.09 2.31 -17.91
CA ASP A 640 2.97 3.07 -18.47
C ASP A 640 2.57 4.27 -17.60
N VAL A 641 2.97 4.29 -16.32
CA VAL A 641 2.67 5.41 -15.40
C VAL A 641 3.10 6.75 -15.98
N LYS A 642 4.28 6.84 -16.62
CA LYS A 642 4.74 8.10 -17.24
C LYS A 642 3.81 8.58 -18.36
N SER A 643 3.33 7.68 -19.22
CA SER A 643 2.47 8.07 -20.33
C SER A 643 1.10 8.53 -19.83
N VAL A 644 0.55 7.84 -18.82
CA VAL A 644 -0.69 8.24 -18.14
C VAL A 644 -0.53 9.57 -17.41
N LEU A 645 0.58 9.79 -16.70
CA LEU A 645 0.82 11.06 -16.02
C LEU A 645 0.87 12.23 -16.99
N ASN A 646 1.55 12.06 -18.13
CA ASN A 646 1.63 13.11 -19.15
C ASN A 646 0.26 13.42 -19.80
N SER A 647 -0.71 12.51 -19.76
CA SER A 647 -2.05 12.75 -20.30
C SER A 647 -3.00 13.42 -19.30
N VAL A 648 -2.79 13.21 -18.00
CA VAL A 648 -3.69 13.70 -16.94
C VAL A 648 -3.24 15.00 -16.28
N THR A 649 -1.93 15.27 -16.23
CA THR A 649 -1.36 16.48 -15.61
C THR A 649 -0.62 17.37 -16.62
N ARG A 650 -0.53 18.66 -16.29
CA ARG A 650 0.26 19.66 -17.05
C ARG A 650 1.68 19.84 -16.50
N VAL A 651 1.99 19.17 -15.39
CA VAL A 651 3.31 19.23 -14.74
C VAL A 651 4.29 18.31 -15.46
N SER A 652 5.56 18.70 -15.51
CA SER A 652 6.62 17.85 -16.06
C SER A 652 6.76 16.57 -15.24
N VAL A 653 6.53 15.42 -15.87
CA VAL A 653 6.64 14.12 -15.22
C VAL A 653 8.12 13.72 -15.11
N ASP A 654 8.63 13.66 -13.89
CA ASP A 654 9.96 13.15 -13.57
C ASP A 654 9.88 11.88 -12.73
N ASP A 655 11.05 11.25 -12.48
CA ASP A 655 11.12 10.04 -11.66
C ASP A 655 10.74 10.31 -10.20
N GLN A 656 10.96 11.54 -9.70
CA GLN A 656 10.58 11.92 -8.33
C GLN A 656 9.07 11.84 -8.12
N LEU A 657 8.28 12.32 -9.09
CA LEU A 657 6.84 12.24 -9.03
C LEU A 657 6.32 10.80 -8.95
N ILE A 658 6.98 9.88 -9.66
CA ILE A 658 6.63 8.45 -9.63
C ILE A 658 6.93 7.85 -8.27
N GLU A 659 8.10 8.17 -7.68
CA GLU A 659 8.44 7.73 -6.32
C GLU A 659 7.43 8.24 -5.28
N LYS A 660 6.94 9.48 -5.41
CA LYS A 660 5.87 10.02 -4.56
C LYS A 660 4.57 9.22 -4.68
N LEU A 661 4.17 8.83 -5.90
CA LEU A 661 2.96 8.04 -6.15
C LEU A 661 3.06 6.62 -5.59
N LYS A 662 4.23 5.99 -5.64
CA LYS A 662 4.44 4.66 -5.02
C LYS A 662 4.23 4.69 -3.49
N GLY A 663 4.50 5.83 -2.85
CA GLY A 663 4.24 6.06 -1.44
C GLY A 663 2.81 6.44 -1.09
N HIS A 664 1.90 6.57 -2.07
CA HIS A 664 0.53 7.07 -1.86
C HIS A 664 -0.29 6.12 -0.95
N PRO A 665 -1.04 6.61 0.05
CA PRO A 665 -1.74 5.76 1.03
C PRO A 665 -2.75 4.78 0.41
N LEU A 666 -3.39 5.19 -0.70
CA LEU A 666 -4.40 4.37 -1.40
C LEU A 666 -3.77 3.32 -2.33
N LEU A 667 -2.46 3.38 -2.57
CA LEU A 667 -1.76 2.53 -3.53
C LEU A 667 -0.78 1.58 -2.83
N VAL A 668 -0.45 0.53 -3.56
CA VAL A 668 0.67 -0.35 -3.28
C VAL A 668 1.46 -0.57 -4.57
N CYS A 669 2.78 -0.66 -4.44
CA CYS A 669 3.66 -0.95 -5.56
C CYS A 669 4.23 -2.36 -5.36
N SER A 670 3.80 -3.32 -6.18
CA SER A 670 4.29 -4.70 -6.20
C SER A 670 4.52 -5.15 -7.64
N ASP A 671 5.58 -5.91 -7.89
CA ASP A 671 5.89 -6.47 -9.22
C ASP A 671 5.89 -5.43 -10.36
N ASN A 672 6.47 -4.24 -10.12
CA ASN A 672 6.47 -3.11 -11.04
C ASN A 672 5.07 -2.63 -11.48
N LYS A 673 4.04 -2.83 -10.65
CA LYS A 673 2.69 -2.31 -10.87
C LYS A 673 2.22 -1.49 -9.68
N LEU A 674 1.55 -0.38 -9.98
CA LEU A 674 0.75 0.38 -9.03
C LEU A 674 -0.67 -0.18 -9.03
N SER A 675 -1.06 -0.77 -7.92
CA SER A 675 -2.42 -1.25 -7.69
C SER A 675 -3.03 -0.55 -6.49
N PHE A 676 -4.35 -0.63 -6.37
CA PHE A 676 -5.00 -0.16 -5.16
C PHE A 676 -4.64 -1.07 -4.00
N ARG A 677 -4.36 -0.46 -2.85
CA ARG A 677 -4.15 -1.20 -1.61
C ARG A 677 -5.40 -2.01 -1.21
N TYR A 678 -6.58 -1.54 -1.63
CA TYR A 678 -7.88 -2.12 -1.29
C TYR A 678 -8.80 -2.20 -2.52
N ASP A 679 -9.48 -3.34 -2.68
CA ASP A 679 -10.31 -3.65 -3.86
C ASP A 679 -11.49 -2.68 -4.05
N PHE A 680 -12.06 -2.17 -2.95
CA PHE A 680 -13.19 -1.25 -3.03
C PHE A 680 -12.84 0.05 -3.76
N PHE A 681 -11.57 0.49 -3.74
CA PHE A 681 -11.14 1.66 -4.49
C PHE A 681 -11.28 1.44 -6.00
N ASN A 682 -11.04 0.23 -6.49
CA ASN A 682 -11.22 -0.08 -7.90
C ASN A 682 -12.68 0.16 -8.32
N PHE A 683 -13.62 -0.37 -7.53
CA PHE A 683 -15.04 -0.15 -7.73
C PHE A 683 -15.43 1.34 -7.62
N TYR A 684 -14.96 2.01 -6.56
CA TYR A 684 -15.25 3.43 -6.31
C TYR A 684 -14.75 4.34 -7.44
N PHE A 685 -13.49 4.21 -7.85
CA PHE A 685 -12.92 5.07 -8.89
C PHE A 685 -13.49 4.78 -10.29
N LYS A 686 -13.97 3.56 -10.56
CA LYS A 686 -14.80 3.28 -11.75
C LYS A 686 -16.13 4.04 -11.71
N THR A 687 -16.78 4.13 -10.55
CA THR A 687 -18.01 4.92 -10.43
C THR A 687 -17.74 6.41 -10.64
N VAL A 688 -16.64 6.94 -10.08
CA VAL A 688 -16.21 8.33 -10.32
C VAL A 688 -15.94 8.57 -11.81
N TYR A 689 -15.28 7.62 -12.48
CA TYR A 689 -14.99 7.69 -13.91
C TYR A 689 -16.26 7.77 -14.78
N VAL A 690 -17.23 6.88 -14.55
CA VAL A 690 -18.51 6.90 -15.29
C VAL A 690 -19.33 8.16 -14.97
N ALA A 691 -19.37 8.58 -13.70
CA ALA A 691 -20.03 9.82 -13.32
C ALA A 691 -19.42 11.05 -14.02
N HIS A 692 -18.08 11.06 -14.15
CA HIS A 692 -17.38 12.10 -14.88
C HIS A 692 -17.77 12.13 -16.37
N TYR A 693 -17.84 10.96 -17.03
CA TYR A 693 -18.32 10.86 -18.41
C TYR A 693 -19.74 11.42 -18.57
N LEU A 694 -20.67 11.01 -17.71
CA LEU A 694 -22.07 11.47 -17.76
C LEU A 694 -22.22 12.97 -17.54
N ARG A 695 -21.35 13.57 -16.72
CA ARG A 695 -21.40 15.01 -16.45
C ARG A 695 -20.68 15.86 -17.51
N MET A 696 -19.63 15.32 -18.12
CA MET A 696 -18.95 16.01 -19.23
C MET A 696 -19.86 16.15 -20.45
N GLN A 697 -20.81 15.22 -20.63
CA GLN A 697 -21.78 15.23 -21.72
C GLN A 697 -21.12 15.37 -23.11
N ASP A 698 -19.99 14.68 -23.30
CA ASP A 698 -19.22 14.68 -24.54
C ASP A 698 -19.04 13.24 -25.03
N ILE A 699 -19.71 12.94 -26.15
CA ILE A 699 -19.76 11.60 -26.75
C ILE A 699 -18.39 11.12 -27.24
N SER A 700 -17.45 12.04 -27.50
CA SER A 700 -16.11 11.69 -27.98
C SER A 700 -15.29 10.88 -26.97
N TYR A 701 -15.67 10.91 -25.69
CA TYR A 701 -15.07 10.10 -24.63
C TYR A 701 -15.67 8.69 -24.52
N LEU A 702 -16.66 8.33 -25.33
CA LEU A 702 -17.24 6.97 -25.35
C LEU A 702 -16.31 5.98 -26.07
N ASP A 703 -15.28 5.53 -25.36
CA ASP A 703 -14.34 4.50 -25.82
C ASP A 703 -14.78 3.08 -25.41
N GLN A 704 -14.05 2.07 -25.90
CA GLN A 704 -14.37 0.66 -25.62
C GLN A 704 -14.32 0.33 -24.12
N ILE A 705 -13.42 0.97 -23.36
CA ILE A 705 -13.27 0.76 -21.92
C ILE A 705 -14.50 1.28 -21.18
N THR A 706 -14.96 2.48 -21.54
CA THR A 706 -16.17 3.10 -21.01
C THR A 706 -17.40 2.22 -21.28
N ILE A 707 -17.51 1.70 -22.50
CA ILE A 707 -18.60 0.80 -22.91
C ILE A 707 -18.61 -0.48 -22.05
N GLU A 708 -17.45 -1.10 -21.87
CA GLU A 708 -17.31 -2.33 -21.06
C GLU A 708 -17.66 -2.08 -19.59
N ILE A 709 -17.23 -0.95 -19.01
CA ILE A 709 -17.55 -0.59 -17.63
C ILE A 709 -19.05 -0.33 -17.48
N ILE A 710 -19.65 0.48 -18.36
CA ILE A 710 -21.10 0.76 -18.35
C ILE A 710 -21.88 -0.55 -18.45
N GLY A 711 -21.59 -1.38 -19.45
CA GLY A 711 -22.31 -2.64 -19.70
C GLY A 711 -22.14 -3.72 -18.60
N SER A 712 -21.03 -3.69 -17.87
CA SER A 712 -20.72 -4.72 -16.86
C SER A 712 -21.15 -4.34 -15.44
N TYR A 713 -21.05 -3.06 -15.07
CA TYR A 713 -21.20 -2.60 -13.68
C TYR A 713 -22.54 -1.95 -13.38
N ILE A 714 -23.16 -1.26 -14.34
CA ILE A 714 -24.47 -0.64 -14.13
C ILE A 714 -25.54 -1.73 -14.25
N LYS A 715 -26.21 -2.02 -13.14
CA LYS A 715 -27.32 -2.99 -13.09
C LYS A 715 -28.46 -2.45 -12.26
N TYR A 716 -29.66 -2.97 -12.49
CA TYR A 716 -30.85 -2.53 -11.78
C TYR A 716 -30.72 -2.89 -10.29
N GLY A 717 -30.84 -1.89 -9.41
CA GLY A 717 -30.83 -2.06 -7.96
C GLY A 717 -29.51 -2.55 -7.35
N ASN A 718 -28.37 -2.34 -8.01
CA ASN A 718 -27.06 -2.62 -7.41
C ASN A 718 -26.42 -1.34 -6.82
N GLY A 719 -25.47 -1.52 -5.90
CA GLY A 719 -24.79 -0.38 -5.24
C GLY A 719 -23.97 0.50 -6.20
N PHE A 720 -23.53 -0.01 -7.36
CA PHE A 720 -22.79 0.81 -8.34
C PHE A 720 -23.71 1.88 -8.94
N THR A 721 -24.92 1.47 -9.35
CA THR A 721 -25.92 2.36 -9.94
C THR A 721 -26.46 3.35 -8.90
N GLU A 722 -26.66 2.91 -7.65
CA GLU A 722 -27.09 3.82 -6.57
C GLU A 722 -26.10 4.97 -6.35
N ILE A 723 -24.80 4.66 -6.21
CA ILE A 723 -23.76 5.69 -6.05
C ILE A 723 -23.66 6.58 -7.29
N LEU A 724 -23.89 6.03 -8.49
CA LEU A 724 -23.90 6.81 -9.72
C LEU A 724 -25.08 7.80 -9.76
N CYS A 725 -26.27 7.39 -9.31
CA CYS A 725 -27.44 8.26 -9.19
C CYS A 725 -27.21 9.38 -8.17
N ASP A 726 -26.51 9.12 -7.07
CA ASP A 726 -26.13 10.16 -6.09
C ASP A 726 -25.19 11.22 -6.66
N ARG A 727 -24.49 10.91 -7.77
CA ARG A 727 -23.50 11.79 -8.42
C ARG A 727 -24.03 12.51 -9.66
N ALA A 728 -25.10 12.01 -10.28
CA ALA A 728 -25.62 12.52 -11.53
C ALA A 728 -26.99 13.18 -11.32
N ASP A 729 -27.08 14.47 -11.62
CA ASP A 729 -28.33 15.20 -11.53
C ASP A 729 -29.29 14.76 -12.66
N PHE A 730 -30.45 14.20 -12.28
CA PHE A 730 -31.47 13.81 -13.25
C PHE A 730 -32.18 15.05 -13.84
N ASN A 731 -31.79 15.43 -15.05
CA ASN A 731 -32.34 16.57 -15.79
C ASN A 731 -32.50 16.22 -17.29
N ASP A 732 -33.15 17.12 -18.05
CA ASP A 732 -33.38 16.89 -19.49
C ASP A 732 -32.08 16.83 -20.31
N ASP A 733 -31.03 17.55 -19.90
CA ASP A 733 -29.73 17.52 -20.57
C ASP A 733 -29.07 16.14 -20.45
N LEU A 734 -29.12 15.52 -19.25
CA LEU A 734 -28.64 14.16 -19.02
C LEU A 734 -29.43 13.15 -19.83
N ILE A 735 -30.76 13.29 -19.89
CA ILE A 735 -31.60 12.41 -20.70
C ILE A 735 -31.20 12.51 -22.18
N LEU A 736 -31.00 13.73 -22.70
CA LEU A 736 -30.59 13.95 -24.09
C LEU A 736 -29.22 13.34 -24.37
N PHE A 737 -28.24 13.52 -23.47
CA PHE A 737 -26.92 12.93 -23.61
C PHE A 737 -26.95 11.39 -23.57
N CYS A 738 -27.77 10.81 -22.71
CA CYS A 738 -27.96 9.35 -22.68
C CYS A 738 -28.66 8.83 -23.95
N ILE A 739 -29.56 9.60 -24.57
CA ILE A 739 -30.13 9.26 -25.88
C ILE A 739 -29.03 9.24 -26.94
N GLU A 740 -28.21 10.29 -27.03
CA GLU A 740 -27.06 10.35 -27.96
C GLU A 740 -26.09 9.18 -27.74
N THR A 741 -25.84 8.82 -26.47
CA THR A 741 -25.02 7.64 -26.10
C THR A 741 -25.63 6.35 -26.63
N ILE A 742 -26.95 6.15 -26.46
CA ILE A 742 -27.66 4.95 -26.94
C ILE A 742 -27.63 4.89 -28.47
N GLU A 743 -27.87 6.00 -29.16
CA GLU A 743 -27.83 6.07 -30.63
C GLU A 743 -26.44 5.70 -31.18
N GLU A 744 -25.37 6.23 -30.58
CA GLU A 744 -24.00 5.88 -30.97
C GLU A 744 -23.69 4.40 -30.71
N LEU A 745 -24.13 3.84 -29.59
CA LEU A 745 -24.00 2.41 -29.29
C LEU A 745 -24.76 1.53 -30.29
N GLN A 746 -25.98 1.93 -30.67
CA GLN A 746 -26.78 1.23 -31.68
C GLN A 746 -26.09 1.27 -33.05
N ASN A 747 -25.52 2.42 -33.45
CA ASN A 747 -24.77 2.54 -34.70
C ASN A 747 -23.55 1.60 -34.74
N ARG A 748 -22.77 1.53 -33.65
CA ARG A 748 -21.63 0.61 -33.53
C ARG A 748 -22.06 -0.85 -33.53
N CYS A 749 -23.16 -1.16 -32.84
CA CYS A 749 -23.77 -2.48 -32.79
C CYS A 749 -24.18 -2.99 -34.18
N HIS A 750 -24.75 -2.14 -35.03
CA HIS A 750 -25.11 -2.51 -36.40
C HIS A 750 -23.90 -2.67 -37.34
N ALA A 751 -22.80 -1.95 -37.08
CA ALA A 751 -21.59 -2.01 -37.89
C ALA A 751 -20.77 -3.30 -37.69
N GLU A 752 -20.83 -3.90 -36.48
CA GLU A 752 -20.03 -5.07 -36.11
C GLU A 752 -20.82 -6.40 -36.14
N ARG A 753 -20.24 -7.45 -36.75
CA ARG A 753 -20.93 -8.75 -37.01
C ARG A 753 -20.59 -9.91 -36.04
N ASN A 754 -20.01 -9.66 -34.85
CA ASN A 754 -19.47 -10.70 -33.93
C ASN A 754 -19.83 -10.48 -32.43
N GLU A 755 -19.17 -11.21 -31.51
CA GLU A 755 -19.30 -11.17 -30.02
C GLU A 755 -19.34 -9.76 -29.40
N SER A 756 -18.68 -8.78 -30.03
CA SER A 756 -18.70 -7.38 -29.61
C SER A 756 -20.10 -6.74 -29.61
N ASN A 757 -21.02 -7.27 -30.44
CA ASN A 757 -22.42 -6.85 -30.49
C ASN A 757 -23.11 -6.98 -29.13
N TYR A 758 -22.80 -8.04 -28.36
CA TYR A 758 -23.40 -8.24 -27.04
C TYR A 758 -22.94 -7.22 -26.00
N SER A 759 -21.68 -6.75 -26.08
CA SER A 759 -21.17 -5.70 -25.18
C SER A 759 -21.93 -4.39 -25.37
N TYR A 760 -22.18 -4.00 -26.62
CA TYR A 760 -22.99 -2.81 -26.93
C TYR A 760 -24.45 -2.96 -26.45
N GLN A 761 -25.07 -4.13 -26.63
CA GLN A 761 -26.42 -4.41 -26.12
C GLN A 761 -26.48 -4.31 -24.58
N CYS A 762 -25.46 -4.83 -23.88
CA CYS A 762 -25.32 -4.68 -22.43
C CYS A 762 -25.20 -3.20 -22.03
N ALA A 763 -24.38 -2.43 -22.75
CA ALA A 763 -24.22 -1.01 -22.50
C ALA A 763 -25.52 -0.21 -22.75
N ILE A 764 -26.26 -0.48 -23.84
CA ILE A 764 -27.56 0.14 -24.12
C ILE A 764 -28.55 -0.13 -22.97
N SER A 765 -28.67 -1.41 -22.57
CA SER A 765 -29.52 -1.79 -21.44
C SER A 765 -29.09 -1.07 -20.16
N SER A 766 -27.78 -0.95 -19.94
CA SER A 766 -27.20 -0.34 -18.73
C SER A 766 -27.45 1.17 -18.66
N VAL A 767 -27.27 1.91 -19.76
CA VAL A 767 -27.58 3.35 -19.83
C VAL A 767 -29.07 3.59 -19.56
N PHE A 768 -29.94 2.77 -20.14
CA PHE A 768 -31.38 2.88 -19.90
C PHE A 768 -31.75 2.56 -18.44
N VAL A 769 -31.18 1.50 -17.86
CA VAL A 769 -31.34 1.13 -16.46
C VAL A 769 -30.87 2.24 -15.52
N PHE A 770 -29.75 2.90 -15.83
CA PHE A 770 -29.28 4.05 -15.07
C PHE A 770 -30.31 5.18 -15.05
N LEU A 771 -30.88 5.55 -16.21
CA LEU A 771 -31.92 6.60 -16.26
C LEU A 771 -33.17 6.23 -15.46
N LEU A 772 -33.58 4.96 -15.49
CA LEU A 772 -34.71 4.46 -14.70
C LEU A 772 -34.44 4.56 -13.19
N CYS A 773 -33.22 4.22 -12.76
CA CYS A 773 -32.81 4.34 -11.36
C CYS A 773 -32.69 5.81 -10.93
N ALA A 774 -32.13 6.67 -11.79
CA ALA A 774 -32.00 8.10 -11.53
C ALA A 774 -33.37 8.78 -11.42
N GLN A 775 -34.32 8.41 -12.29
CA GLN A 775 -35.70 8.87 -12.20
C GLN A 775 -36.36 8.40 -10.88
N GLN A 776 -36.13 7.15 -10.47
CA GLN A 776 -36.65 6.61 -9.21
C GLN A 776 -36.05 7.29 -7.97
N ALA A 777 -34.78 7.68 -8.03
CA ALA A 777 -34.09 8.39 -6.95
C ALA A 777 -34.51 9.88 -6.86
N SER A 778 -35.02 10.46 -7.95
CA SER A 778 -35.49 11.84 -7.94
C SER A 778 -36.78 12.00 -7.12
N ASP A 779 -36.79 12.93 -6.15
CA ASP A 779 -37.92 13.20 -5.23
C ASP A 779 -39.24 13.60 -5.94
N THR A 780 -39.21 13.87 -7.24
CA THR A 780 -40.30 14.47 -8.01
C THR A 780 -41.19 13.48 -8.75
N ASN A 781 -40.79 12.20 -8.90
CA ASN A 781 -41.52 11.24 -9.73
C ASN A 781 -41.72 9.89 -9.04
N HIS A 782 -42.98 9.45 -8.91
CA HIS A 782 -43.26 8.05 -8.60
C HIS A 782 -42.84 7.17 -9.80
N SER A 783 -41.94 6.20 -9.57
CA SER A 783 -41.54 5.18 -10.56
C SER A 783 -42.63 4.11 -10.68
N ASP A 784 -43.69 4.43 -11.41
CA ASP A 784 -44.75 3.52 -11.78
C ASP A 784 -44.58 3.01 -13.23
N VAL A 785 -45.46 2.11 -13.66
CA VAL A 785 -45.40 1.54 -15.02
C VAL A 785 -45.56 2.64 -16.07
N GLU A 786 -46.37 3.66 -15.81
CA GLU A 786 -46.65 4.73 -16.77
C GLU A 786 -45.42 5.62 -16.97
N SER A 787 -44.77 6.06 -15.90
CA SER A 787 -43.58 6.90 -15.96
C SER A 787 -42.39 6.18 -16.59
N ARG A 788 -42.20 4.89 -16.28
CA ARG A 788 -41.17 4.06 -16.93
C ARG A 788 -41.43 3.86 -18.42
N THR A 789 -42.69 3.66 -18.80
CA THR A 789 -43.07 3.52 -20.21
C THR A 789 -42.88 4.83 -20.97
N LYS A 790 -43.23 5.98 -20.36
CA LYS A 790 -42.96 7.30 -20.94
C LYS A 790 -41.48 7.55 -21.17
N LEU A 791 -40.61 7.14 -20.25
CA LEU A 791 -39.16 7.27 -20.42
C LEU A 791 -38.64 6.36 -21.53
N MET A 792 -39.11 5.10 -21.58
CA MET A 792 -38.81 4.18 -22.69
C MET A 792 -39.20 4.79 -24.04
N ASP A 793 -40.39 5.36 -24.14
CA ASP A 793 -40.89 5.99 -25.36
C ASP A 793 -40.05 7.22 -25.74
N LYS A 794 -39.73 8.08 -24.77
CA LYS A 794 -38.87 9.26 -24.99
C LYS A 794 -37.50 8.89 -25.60
N ILE A 795 -36.97 7.71 -25.28
CA ILE A 795 -35.61 7.29 -25.68
C ILE A 795 -35.63 6.45 -26.96
N PHE A 796 -36.58 5.53 -27.10
CA PHE A 796 -36.54 4.49 -28.14
C PHE A 796 -37.66 4.62 -29.18
N GLU A 797 -38.66 5.49 -28.98
CA GLU A 797 -39.76 5.64 -29.93
C GLU A 797 -39.33 6.47 -31.15
N ASN A 798 -39.39 5.85 -32.33
CA ASN A 798 -39.18 6.50 -33.61
C ASN A 798 -40.34 6.12 -34.55
N THR A 799 -41.05 7.12 -35.10
CA THR A 799 -42.17 6.92 -36.04
C THR A 799 -43.24 5.92 -35.55
N GLN A 800 -43.65 6.00 -34.27
CA GLN A 800 -44.61 5.10 -33.60
C GLN A 800 -44.13 3.67 -33.36
N GLU A 801 -42.85 3.39 -33.56
CA GLU A 801 -42.22 2.10 -33.28
C GLU A 801 -41.14 2.27 -32.21
N VAL A 802 -41.04 1.34 -31.26
CA VAL A 802 -39.95 1.30 -30.29
C VAL A 802 -38.81 0.49 -30.90
N ARG A 803 -37.67 1.11 -31.18
CA ARG A 803 -36.55 0.49 -31.91
C ARG A 803 -35.32 0.31 -31.03
N GLY A 804 -34.69 -0.87 -31.09
CA GLY A 804 -33.39 -1.09 -30.47
C GLY A 804 -33.39 -1.14 -28.93
N LEU A 805 -34.55 -1.39 -28.30
CA LEU A 805 -34.65 -1.52 -26.85
C LEU A 805 -33.92 -2.78 -26.36
N CYS A 806 -32.97 -2.61 -25.45
CA CYS A 806 -32.27 -3.71 -24.79
C CYS A 806 -32.64 -3.77 -23.30
N LEU A 807 -33.02 -4.95 -22.81
CA LEU A 807 -33.28 -5.23 -21.39
C LEU A 807 -32.57 -6.53 -20.99
N ILE A 808 -31.44 -6.41 -20.30
CA ILE A 808 -30.51 -7.51 -20.01
C ILE A 808 -30.22 -7.59 -18.51
N ASN A 809 -30.29 -8.80 -17.93
CA ASN A 809 -29.92 -9.08 -16.53
C ASN A 809 -30.64 -8.19 -15.50
N ILE A 810 -31.94 -7.98 -15.69
CA ILE A 810 -32.78 -7.17 -14.81
C ILE A 810 -33.52 -8.09 -13.85
N PHE A 811 -33.15 -7.98 -12.57
CA PHE A 811 -33.71 -8.73 -11.46
C PHE A 811 -34.20 -7.75 -10.39
N GLY A 812 -35.20 -8.13 -9.61
CA GLY A 812 -35.69 -7.25 -8.55
C GLY A 812 -36.39 -8.01 -7.43
N ASP A 813 -36.91 -7.26 -6.46
CA ASP A 813 -37.85 -7.81 -5.48
C ASP A 813 -39.30 -7.44 -5.86
N ASN A 814 -40.28 -8.08 -5.21
CA ASN A 814 -41.69 -7.81 -5.49
C ASN A 814 -42.12 -6.36 -5.20
N LYS A 815 -41.31 -5.58 -4.49
CA LYS A 815 -41.59 -4.17 -4.17
C LYS A 815 -41.12 -3.23 -5.28
N ASN A 816 -39.98 -3.53 -5.92
CA ASN A 816 -39.38 -2.75 -7.00
C ASN A 816 -39.40 -3.53 -8.32
N LYS A 817 -40.61 -3.88 -8.79
CA LYS A 817 -40.77 -4.55 -10.09
C LYS A 817 -40.55 -3.56 -11.23
N LEU A 818 -39.54 -3.82 -12.05
CA LEU A 818 -39.33 -3.06 -13.28
C LEU A 818 -40.21 -3.61 -14.41
N THR A 819 -41.37 -3.00 -14.61
CA THR A 819 -42.34 -3.38 -15.66
C THR A 819 -42.71 -2.19 -16.53
N PHE A 820 -43.05 -2.49 -17.79
CA PHE A 820 -43.40 -1.54 -18.85
C PHE A 820 -44.75 -1.92 -19.47
N ASP A 821 -45.47 -0.95 -20.03
CA ASP A 821 -46.71 -1.20 -20.77
C ASP A 821 -46.42 -1.35 -22.28
N PHE A 822 -46.52 -2.58 -22.78
CA PHE A 822 -46.28 -2.90 -24.20
C PHE A 822 -47.55 -2.93 -25.05
N ARG A 823 -48.73 -2.65 -24.47
CA ARG A 823 -50.00 -2.65 -25.20
C ARG A 823 -49.94 -1.69 -26.39
N LYS A 824 -50.40 -2.14 -27.56
CA LYS A 824 -50.43 -1.38 -28.83
C LYS A 824 -49.07 -0.93 -29.38
N LYS A 825 -47.95 -1.37 -28.81
CA LYS A 825 -46.62 -1.00 -29.27
C LYS A 825 -46.09 -1.98 -30.32
N VAL A 826 -45.39 -1.44 -31.31
CA VAL A 826 -44.58 -2.21 -32.26
C VAL A 826 -43.12 -2.07 -31.83
N LEU A 827 -42.54 -3.16 -31.34
CA LEU A 827 -41.16 -3.24 -30.88
C LEU A 827 -40.30 -3.90 -31.97
N VAL A 828 -39.28 -3.21 -32.45
CA VAL A 828 -38.47 -3.61 -33.60
C VAL A 828 -37.00 -3.70 -33.17
N ASP A 829 -36.34 -4.79 -33.56
CA ASP A 829 -34.91 -5.03 -33.28
C ASP A 829 -34.56 -4.90 -31.77
N CYS A 830 -35.44 -5.42 -30.91
CA CYS A 830 -35.27 -5.36 -29.47
C CYS A 830 -34.58 -6.61 -28.94
N PHE A 831 -33.85 -6.50 -27.83
CA PHE A 831 -33.12 -7.59 -27.21
C PHE A 831 -33.51 -7.77 -25.73
N PHE A 832 -34.06 -8.93 -25.40
CA PHE A 832 -34.49 -9.27 -24.05
C PHE A 832 -33.76 -10.52 -23.56
N GLU A 833 -32.98 -10.38 -22.48
CA GLU A 833 -32.22 -11.49 -21.89
C GLU A 833 -32.27 -11.45 -20.36
N GLN A 834 -32.65 -12.58 -19.74
CA GLN A 834 -32.73 -12.69 -18.27
C GLN A 834 -33.53 -11.55 -17.61
N PHE A 835 -34.56 -11.04 -18.28
CA PHE A 835 -35.44 -10.01 -17.73
C PHE A 835 -36.57 -10.68 -16.94
N GLU A 836 -36.43 -10.69 -15.62
CA GLU A 836 -37.29 -11.43 -14.68
C GLU A 836 -38.79 -11.07 -14.81
N TYR A 837 -39.07 -9.82 -15.18
CA TYR A 837 -40.42 -9.25 -15.22
C TYR A 837 -41.03 -9.16 -16.61
N PHE A 838 -40.40 -9.75 -17.63
CA PHE A 838 -40.88 -9.67 -19.02
C PHE A 838 -42.35 -10.08 -19.14
N TRP A 839 -42.73 -11.20 -18.51
CA TRP A 839 -44.10 -11.72 -18.56
C TRP A 839 -45.10 -10.98 -17.66
N ASP A 840 -44.61 -10.08 -16.79
CA ASP A 840 -45.46 -9.18 -16.01
C ASP A 840 -45.81 -7.89 -16.78
N CYS A 841 -45.14 -7.61 -17.90
CA CYS A 841 -45.45 -6.47 -18.77
C CYS A 841 -46.77 -6.70 -19.52
N PRO A 842 -47.75 -5.78 -19.46
CA PRO A 842 -48.99 -5.90 -20.20
C PRO A 842 -48.77 -5.96 -21.72
N ILE A 843 -49.38 -6.94 -22.37
CA ILE A 843 -49.37 -7.18 -23.82
C ILE A 843 -50.82 -7.30 -24.28
N ASP A 844 -51.15 -6.76 -25.46
CA ASP A 844 -52.47 -6.93 -26.11
C ASP A 844 -52.37 -7.48 -27.53
N LEU A 845 -53.53 -7.57 -28.21
CA LEU A 845 -53.64 -8.08 -29.58
C LEU A 845 -52.89 -7.22 -30.61
N GLU A 846 -52.70 -5.93 -30.31
CA GLU A 846 -52.04 -4.95 -31.18
C GLU A 846 -50.52 -4.91 -30.96
N THR A 847 -50.02 -5.41 -29.82
CA THR A 847 -48.58 -5.54 -29.56
C THR A 847 -47.89 -6.47 -30.56
N LYS A 848 -46.79 -6.00 -31.18
CA LYS A 848 -45.97 -6.77 -32.12
C LYS A 848 -44.49 -6.62 -31.82
N PHE A 849 -43.76 -7.73 -31.85
CA PHE A 849 -42.30 -7.80 -31.84
C PHE A 849 -41.79 -8.22 -33.22
N ILE A 850 -40.83 -7.48 -33.77
CA ILE A 850 -40.25 -7.67 -35.10
C ILE A 850 -38.73 -7.70 -34.99
N ASP A 851 -38.06 -8.64 -35.67
CA ASP A 851 -36.59 -8.80 -35.67
C ASP A 851 -35.96 -8.83 -34.27
N SER A 852 -36.73 -9.21 -33.24
CA SER A 852 -36.31 -9.12 -31.84
C SER A 852 -35.78 -10.45 -31.31
N THR A 853 -34.93 -10.41 -30.29
CA THR A 853 -34.31 -11.60 -29.67
C THR A 853 -34.77 -11.80 -28.23
N PHE A 854 -35.09 -13.05 -27.87
CA PHE A 854 -35.58 -13.44 -26.55
C PHE A 854 -34.76 -14.61 -26.00
N LYS A 855 -34.07 -14.40 -24.88
CA LYS A 855 -33.20 -15.40 -24.23
C LYS A 855 -33.49 -15.53 -22.74
N ALA A 856 -33.63 -16.77 -22.26
CA ALA A 856 -33.74 -17.09 -20.83
C ALA A 856 -34.81 -16.25 -20.07
N LEU A 857 -36.01 -16.11 -20.65
CA LEU A 857 -37.11 -15.35 -20.06
C LEU A 857 -38.09 -16.30 -19.37
N GLU A 858 -37.74 -16.74 -18.16
CA GLU A 858 -38.58 -17.67 -17.39
C GLU A 858 -39.74 -16.94 -16.69
N PRO A 859 -40.98 -17.45 -16.77
CA PRO A 859 -42.09 -16.89 -16.02
C PRO A 859 -41.93 -17.14 -14.52
N ARG A 860 -42.18 -16.10 -13.72
CA ARG A 860 -42.13 -16.21 -12.26
C ARG A 860 -43.16 -17.22 -11.73
N LYS A 861 -42.86 -17.82 -10.58
CA LYS A 861 -43.68 -18.90 -10.01
C LYS A 861 -45.14 -18.46 -9.82
N GLY A 862 -46.05 -19.17 -10.50
CA GLY A 862 -47.50 -18.91 -10.46
C GLY A 862 -48.00 -17.86 -11.45
N LEU A 863 -47.12 -17.26 -12.25
CA LEU A 863 -47.47 -16.39 -13.36
C LEU A 863 -47.70 -17.23 -14.62
N THR A 864 -48.81 -16.96 -15.32
CA THR A 864 -49.12 -17.60 -16.60
C THR A 864 -48.81 -16.61 -17.72
N PRO A 865 -47.86 -16.92 -18.64
CA PRO A 865 -47.55 -16.07 -19.78
C PRO A 865 -48.79 -15.75 -20.63
N THR A 866 -48.93 -14.47 -21.01
CA THR A 866 -50.00 -13.97 -21.88
C THR A 866 -49.41 -13.39 -23.16
N PHE A 867 -49.80 -13.92 -24.31
CA PHE A 867 -49.46 -13.43 -25.64
C PHE A 867 -50.56 -13.83 -26.64
N TYR A 868 -50.54 -13.21 -27.82
CA TYR A 868 -51.55 -13.41 -28.86
C TYR A 868 -50.92 -13.90 -30.17
N GLU A 869 -51.78 -14.33 -31.09
CA GLU A 869 -51.33 -14.76 -32.41
C GLU A 869 -50.60 -13.62 -33.13
N GLY A 870 -49.41 -13.92 -33.61
CA GLY A 870 -48.54 -12.94 -34.27
C GLY A 870 -47.99 -11.87 -33.34
N THR A 871 -48.02 -12.02 -32.01
CA THR A 871 -47.27 -11.14 -31.09
C THR A 871 -45.77 -11.17 -31.41
N PHE A 872 -45.21 -12.35 -31.68
CA PHE A 872 -43.82 -12.52 -32.14
C PHE A 872 -43.82 -12.80 -33.64
N SER A 873 -43.13 -11.97 -34.43
CA SER A 873 -42.99 -12.19 -35.88
C SER A 873 -42.10 -13.41 -36.18
N LYS A 874 -42.18 -13.92 -37.41
CA LYS A 874 -41.36 -15.06 -37.86
C LYS A 874 -39.86 -14.77 -37.90
N CYS A 875 -39.47 -13.49 -37.95
CA CYS A 875 -38.08 -13.08 -37.96
C CYS A 875 -37.50 -12.86 -36.54
N CYS A 876 -38.31 -13.00 -35.49
CA CYS A 876 -37.80 -12.96 -34.12
C CYS A 876 -37.01 -14.24 -33.77
N ASN A 877 -35.94 -14.09 -32.98
CA ASN A 877 -35.24 -15.21 -32.37
C ASN A 877 -35.92 -15.59 -31.04
N THR A 878 -36.75 -16.63 -31.08
CA THR A 878 -37.53 -17.13 -29.93
C THR A 878 -36.97 -18.43 -29.36
N VAL A 879 -35.76 -18.86 -29.75
CA VAL A 879 -35.16 -20.13 -29.31
C VAL A 879 -35.11 -20.24 -27.79
N GLY A 880 -34.82 -19.14 -27.09
CA GLY A 880 -34.75 -19.12 -25.62
C GLY A 880 -36.10 -19.17 -24.89
N ILE A 881 -37.22 -19.12 -25.60
CA ILE A 881 -38.58 -19.15 -25.03
C ILE A 881 -39.52 -20.14 -25.75
N SER A 882 -39.01 -20.94 -26.69
CA SER A 882 -39.83 -21.80 -27.56
C SER A 882 -40.67 -22.79 -26.77
N ASP A 883 -40.12 -23.34 -25.68
CA ASP A 883 -40.81 -24.32 -24.84
C ASP A 883 -41.99 -23.69 -24.10
N ILE A 884 -41.84 -22.44 -23.65
CA ILE A 884 -42.89 -21.66 -22.98
C ILE A 884 -44.02 -21.35 -23.97
N LEU A 885 -43.67 -20.90 -25.17
CA LEU A 885 -44.63 -20.60 -26.23
C LEU A 885 -45.41 -21.86 -26.63
N ASN A 886 -44.71 -22.97 -26.90
CA ASN A 886 -45.33 -24.23 -27.29
C ASN A 886 -46.23 -24.80 -26.20
N LYS A 887 -45.77 -24.81 -24.94
CA LYS A 887 -46.56 -25.28 -23.80
C LYS A 887 -47.85 -24.48 -23.67
N ARG A 888 -47.78 -23.16 -23.82
CA ARG A 888 -48.96 -22.30 -23.70
C ARG A 888 -49.94 -22.48 -24.86
N THR A 889 -49.46 -22.61 -26.09
CA THR A 889 -50.31 -22.92 -27.25
C THR A 889 -51.06 -24.24 -27.06
N VAL A 890 -50.37 -25.28 -26.58
CA VAL A 890 -50.98 -26.58 -26.25
C VAL A 890 -52.00 -26.47 -25.10
N GLU A 891 -51.73 -25.65 -24.09
CA GLU A 891 -52.68 -25.39 -23.00
C GLU A 891 -53.96 -24.69 -23.49
N ILE A 892 -53.83 -23.70 -24.39
CA ILE A 892 -54.97 -22.99 -24.99
C ILE A 892 -55.81 -23.94 -25.85
N ASP A 893 -55.18 -24.76 -26.68
CA ASP A 893 -55.87 -25.76 -27.50
C ASP A 893 -56.55 -26.83 -26.62
N GLY A 894 -55.91 -27.24 -25.52
CA GLY A 894 -56.47 -28.15 -24.54
C GLY A 894 -57.63 -27.56 -23.73
N GLU A 895 -57.65 -26.24 -23.50
CA GLU A 895 -58.70 -25.52 -22.80
C GLU A 895 -59.99 -25.47 -23.63
N ALA A 896 -59.90 -25.23 -24.94
CA ALA A 896 -61.03 -25.32 -25.86
C ALA A 896 -61.70 -26.70 -25.82
N GLU A 897 -60.90 -27.78 -25.83
CA GLU A 897 -61.44 -29.14 -25.80
C GLU A 897 -62.03 -29.50 -24.42
N ARG A 898 -61.48 -28.98 -23.31
CA ARG A 898 -62.06 -29.11 -21.96
C ARG A 898 -63.38 -28.36 -21.81
N VAL A 899 -63.49 -27.16 -22.38
CA VAL A 899 -64.74 -26.37 -22.40
C VAL A 899 -65.80 -27.12 -23.19
N LYS A 900 -65.45 -27.65 -24.36
CA LYS A 900 -66.31 -28.48 -25.20
C LYS A 900 -66.81 -29.73 -24.47
N ASP A 901 -65.92 -30.48 -23.80
CA ASP A 901 -66.29 -31.63 -22.98
C ASP A 901 -67.25 -31.26 -21.84
N SER A 902 -67.04 -30.10 -21.22
CA SER A 902 -67.88 -29.60 -20.14
C SER A 902 -69.26 -29.17 -20.65
N LEU A 903 -69.34 -28.54 -21.82
CA LEU A 903 -70.59 -28.24 -22.52
C LEU A 903 -71.35 -29.50 -22.90
N ILE A 904 -70.66 -30.52 -23.43
CA ILE A 904 -71.27 -31.82 -23.75
C ILE A 904 -71.88 -32.45 -22.49
N LYS A 905 -71.14 -32.46 -21.37
CA LYS A 905 -71.66 -32.94 -20.07
C LYS A 905 -72.88 -32.13 -19.62
N PHE A 906 -72.88 -30.82 -19.85
CA PHE A 906 -74.00 -29.94 -19.54
C PHE A 906 -75.24 -30.26 -20.39
N PHE A 907 -75.11 -30.32 -21.72
CA PHE A 907 -76.23 -30.66 -22.62
C PHE A 907 -76.81 -32.05 -22.32
N ARG A 908 -75.96 -33.02 -21.95
CA ARG A 908 -76.41 -34.37 -21.52
C ARG A 908 -77.33 -34.36 -20.29
N LEU A 909 -77.30 -33.32 -19.45
CA LEU A 909 -78.26 -33.21 -18.34
C LEU A 909 -79.70 -33.07 -18.87
N PHE A 910 -79.89 -32.39 -19.99
CA PHE A 910 -81.19 -32.15 -20.60
C PHE A 910 -81.58 -33.26 -21.58
N TYR A 911 -80.61 -33.98 -22.14
CA TYR A 911 -80.84 -35.03 -23.13
C TYR A 911 -81.39 -36.33 -22.51
N LYS A 912 -82.58 -36.74 -22.94
CA LYS A 912 -83.18 -38.06 -22.65
C LYS A 912 -84.03 -38.49 -23.84
N ARG A 913 -84.18 -39.79 -24.11
CA ARG A 913 -85.09 -40.32 -25.16
C ARG A 913 -84.99 -39.59 -26.52
N GLY A 914 -83.78 -39.31 -26.99
CA GLY A 914 -83.57 -38.68 -28.30
C GLY A 914 -83.85 -37.18 -28.39
N ASN A 915 -84.13 -36.48 -27.27
CA ASN A 915 -84.39 -35.03 -27.30
C ASN A 915 -83.97 -34.31 -26.01
N PHE A 916 -83.90 -32.98 -26.02
CA PHE A 916 -83.74 -32.16 -24.82
C PHE A 916 -85.09 -31.97 -24.10
N TYR A 917 -85.11 -32.26 -22.80
CA TYR A 917 -86.28 -32.12 -21.94
C TYR A 917 -86.02 -31.13 -20.81
N PRO A 918 -87.05 -30.36 -20.37
CA PRO A 918 -86.91 -29.48 -19.23
C PRO A 918 -86.41 -30.18 -17.96
N LYS A 919 -85.52 -29.52 -17.21
CA LYS A 919 -84.98 -30.02 -15.94
C LYS A 919 -85.28 -29.07 -14.80
N LYS A 920 -85.61 -29.60 -13.62
CA LYS A 920 -85.82 -28.78 -12.42
C LYS A 920 -84.56 -27.96 -12.13
N GLN A 921 -84.74 -26.69 -11.79
CA GLN A 921 -83.60 -25.79 -11.55
C GLN A 921 -82.70 -26.32 -10.43
N GLU A 922 -83.28 -26.83 -9.35
CA GLU A 922 -82.56 -27.48 -8.24
C GLU A 922 -81.66 -28.62 -8.73
N GLN A 923 -82.15 -29.46 -9.65
CA GLN A 923 -81.41 -30.61 -10.17
C GLN A 923 -80.22 -30.20 -11.05
N VAL A 924 -80.32 -29.08 -11.76
CA VAL A 924 -79.22 -28.56 -12.59
C VAL A 924 -78.21 -27.84 -11.70
N ARG A 925 -78.68 -27.04 -10.73
CA ARG A 925 -77.84 -26.28 -9.79
C ARG A 925 -77.13 -27.18 -8.77
N SER A 926 -77.68 -28.35 -8.44
CA SER A 926 -77.07 -29.30 -7.51
C SER A 926 -75.84 -30.02 -8.09
N LYS A 927 -75.51 -29.84 -9.37
CA LYS A 927 -74.34 -30.45 -10.01
C LYS A 927 -73.16 -29.48 -9.98
N VAL A 928 -72.10 -29.84 -9.27
CA VAL A 928 -70.92 -28.97 -9.05
C VAL A 928 -70.33 -28.40 -10.35
N PHE A 929 -70.28 -29.19 -11.43
CA PHE A 929 -69.71 -28.76 -12.72
C PHE A 929 -70.56 -27.73 -13.49
N THR A 930 -71.82 -27.51 -13.12
CA THR A 930 -72.70 -26.53 -13.80
C THR A 930 -72.59 -25.14 -13.21
N ALA A 931 -72.01 -24.98 -12.02
CA ALA A 931 -71.99 -23.73 -11.27
C ALA A 931 -71.32 -22.57 -12.01
N LYS A 932 -70.20 -22.82 -12.70
CA LYS A 932 -69.50 -21.82 -13.52
C LYS A 932 -70.14 -21.60 -14.89
N LEU A 933 -70.68 -22.66 -15.51
CA LEU A 933 -71.23 -22.62 -16.88
C LEU A 933 -72.65 -22.04 -16.94
N LEU A 934 -73.50 -22.35 -15.96
CA LEU A 934 -74.92 -21.97 -15.98
C LEU A 934 -75.17 -20.45 -16.08
N PRO A 935 -74.46 -19.57 -15.36
CA PRO A 935 -74.63 -18.11 -15.50
C PRO A 935 -74.28 -17.61 -16.91
N LEU A 936 -73.21 -18.13 -17.51
CA LEU A 936 -72.78 -17.80 -18.87
C LEU A 936 -73.80 -18.28 -19.90
N LEU A 937 -74.27 -19.53 -19.76
CA LEU A 937 -75.28 -20.12 -20.65
C LEU A 937 -76.65 -19.43 -20.54
N LEU A 938 -77.00 -18.90 -19.37
CA LEU A 938 -78.19 -18.04 -19.20
C LEU A 938 -77.99 -16.66 -19.85
N LYS A 939 -76.82 -16.02 -19.64
CA LYS A 939 -76.46 -14.74 -20.25
C LYS A 939 -76.50 -14.78 -21.78
N HIS A 940 -75.96 -15.85 -22.37
CA HIS A 940 -75.95 -16.08 -23.82
C HIS A 940 -77.24 -16.74 -24.34
N LYS A 941 -78.30 -16.89 -23.51
CA LYS A 941 -79.61 -17.43 -23.89
C LYS A 941 -79.59 -18.86 -24.46
N VAL A 942 -78.57 -19.66 -24.13
CA VAL A 942 -78.48 -21.10 -24.45
C VAL A 942 -79.43 -21.90 -23.56
N VAL A 943 -79.57 -21.47 -22.32
CA VAL A 943 -80.52 -21.99 -21.34
C VAL A 943 -81.51 -20.89 -21.00
N LYS A 944 -82.79 -21.23 -20.82
CA LYS A 944 -83.82 -20.28 -20.36
C LYS A 944 -84.64 -20.89 -19.22
N ASP A 945 -85.15 -20.02 -18.36
CA ASP A 945 -86.17 -20.40 -17.39
C ASP A 945 -87.43 -20.87 -18.11
N TYR A 946 -87.99 -21.99 -17.66
CA TYR A 946 -89.19 -22.60 -18.21
C TYR A 946 -90.13 -22.99 -17.07
N ILE A 947 -91.42 -22.70 -17.25
CA ILE A 947 -92.49 -23.11 -16.36
C ILE A 947 -93.42 -24.00 -17.19
N ASP A 948 -93.60 -25.24 -16.74
CA ASP A 948 -94.50 -26.20 -17.39
C ASP A 948 -95.97 -25.73 -17.23
N PRO A 949 -96.72 -25.49 -18.32
CA PRO A 949 -98.13 -25.07 -18.26
C PRO A 949 -99.03 -26.05 -17.48
N HIS A 950 -98.66 -27.33 -17.45
CA HIS A 950 -99.40 -28.37 -16.73
C HIS A 950 -98.92 -28.57 -15.29
N LYS A 951 -97.76 -28.02 -14.92
CA LYS A 951 -97.20 -28.08 -13.56
C LYS A 951 -96.51 -26.75 -13.17
N PRO A 952 -97.28 -25.68 -12.94
CA PRO A 952 -96.75 -24.33 -12.76
C PRO A 952 -95.89 -24.13 -11.50
N THR A 953 -95.93 -25.07 -10.55
CA THR A 953 -95.12 -25.03 -9.33
C THR A 953 -93.67 -25.49 -9.54
N PHE A 954 -93.33 -26.16 -10.65
CA PHE A 954 -91.94 -26.56 -10.94
C PHE A 954 -91.22 -25.50 -11.75
N LYS A 955 -90.25 -24.82 -11.12
CA LYS A 955 -89.26 -24.02 -11.84
C LYS A 955 -88.28 -24.92 -12.56
N GLN A 956 -88.18 -24.78 -13.88
CA GLN A 956 -87.30 -25.60 -14.72
C GLN A 956 -86.39 -24.73 -15.59
N TYR A 957 -85.39 -25.39 -16.17
CA TYR A 957 -84.57 -24.89 -17.26
C TYR A 957 -84.88 -25.67 -18.53
N VAL A 958 -84.81 -25.01 -19.68
CA VAL A 958 -84.89 -25.62 -21.01
C VAL A 958 -83.73 -25.12 -21.88
N ILE A 959 -83.25 -25.99 -22.78
CA ILE A 959 -82.32 -25.60 -23.84
C ILE A 959 -83.11 -24.87 -24.92
N THR A 960 -82.59 -23.76 -25.44
CA THR A 960 -83.25 -23.03 -26.53
C THR A 960 -83.22 -23.82 -27.85
N SER A 961 -84.25 -23.65 -28.67
CA SER A 961 -84.42 -24.36 -29.95
C SER A 961 -83.24 -24.17 -30.91
N GLU A 962 -82.55 -23.03 -30.84
CA GLU A 962 -81.35 -22.72 -31.62
C GLU A 962 -80.21 -23.74 -31.40
N TYR A 963 -80.14 -24.36 -30.22
CA TYR A 963 -79.09 -25.33 -29.87
C TYR A 963 -79.57 -26.79 -29.97
N PHE A 964 -80.77 -27.05 -30.50
CA PHE A 964 -81.23 -28.43 -30.73
C PHE A 964 -80.35 -29.22 -31.72
N PRO A 965 -79.68 -28.62 -32.73
CA PRO A 965 -78.71 -29.33 -33.56
C PRO A 965 -77.60 -30.05 -32.79
N VAL A 966 -77.27 -29.61 -31.57
CA VAL A 966 -76.31 -30.27 -30.67
C VAL A 966 -76.72 -31.71 -30.34
N ILE A 967 -78.02 -32.05 -30.44
CA ILE A 967 -78.50 -33.44 -30.29
C ILE A 967 -77.82 -34.37 -31.31
N LYS A 968 -77.64 -33.93 -32.56
CA LYS A 968 -76.95 -34.72 -33.60
C LYS A 968 -75.50 -35.01 -33.19
N TYR A 969 -74.82 -34.04 -32.60
CA TYR A 969 -73.48 -34.24 -32.04
C TYR A 969 -73.50 -35.25 -30.89
N LEU A 970 -74.47 -35.18 -29.98
CA LEU A 970 -74.59 -36.12 -28.86
C LEU A 970 -74.86 -37.57 -29.30
N GLU A 971 -75.60 -37.77 -30.38
CA GLU A 971 -75.99 -39.09 -30.90
C GLU A 971 -74.96 -39.70 -31.84
N GLN A 972 -74.45 -38.90 -32.79
CA GLN A 972 -73.65 -39.37 -33.92
C GLN A 972 -72.21 -38.88 -33.89
N LYS A 973 -71.85 -38.01 -32.93
CA LYS A 973 -70.55 -37.30 -32.88
C LYS A 973 -70.19 -36.59 -34.19
N SER A 974 -71.20 -36.15 -34.96
CA SER A 974 -71.03 -35.37 -36.18
C SER A 974 -70.77 -33.89 -35.86
N ALA A 975 -70.05 -33.17 -36.73
CA ALA A 975 -69.73 -31.76 -36.54
C ALA A 975 -71.00 -30.91 -36.33
N CYS A 976 -70.97 -29.99 -35.35
CA CYS A 976 -72.09 -29.12 -34.99
C CYS A 976 -71.60 -27.69 -34.80
N ILE A 977 -71.99 -26.82 -35.72
CA ILE A 977 -71.57 -25.42 -35.78
C ILE A 977 -72.01 -24.66 -34.54
N GLU A 978 -73.21 -24.96 -34.02
CA GLU A 978 -73.77 -24.31 -32.84
C GLU A 978 -73.01 -24.67 -31.55
N LEU A 979 -72.43 -25.88 -31.49
CA LEU A 979 -71.57 -26.30 -30.39
C LEU A 979 -70.19 -25.64 -30.50
N GLU A 980 -69.59 -25.61 -31.69
CA GLU A 980 -68.27 -25.00 -31.92
C GLU A 980 -68.30 -23.48 -31.68
N ARG A 981 -69.32 -22.79 -32.19
CA ARG A 981 -69.53 -21.36 -31.92
C ARG A 981 -69.70 -21.06 -30.43
N LEU A 982 -70.34 -21.96 -29.69
CA LEU A 982 -70.51 -21.83 -28.25
C LEU A 982 -69.20 -22.06 -27.49
N VAL A 983 -68.36 -22.99 -27.96
CA VAL A 983 -67.00 -23.19 -27.43
C VAL A 983 -66.21 -21.90 -27.62
N GLU A 984 -66.14 -21.35 -28.84
CA GLU A 984 -65.40 -20.10 -29.13
C GLU A 984 -65.84 -18.90 -28.27
N ILE A 985 -67.15 -18.75 -28.05
CA ILE A 985 -67.68 -17.66 -27.20
C ILE A 985 -67.23 -17.83 -25.74
N LEU A 986 -67.11 -19.07 -25.28
CA LEU A 986 -66.76 -19.39 -23.89
C LEU A 986 -65.26 -19.57 -23.64
N THR A 987 -64.42 -19.72 -24.68
CA THR A 987 -62.96 -19.62 -24.58
C THR A 987 -62.43 -18.19 -24.71
N LYS A 988 -63.21 -17.26 -25.28
CA LYS A 988 -62.86 -15.82 -25.37
C LYS A 988 -63.26 -14.99 -24.14
N HIS A 989 -63.96 -15.61 -23.18
CA HIS A 989 -64.41 -15.03 -21.92
C HIS A 989 -63.68 -15.71 -20.76
#